data_AF-A0A6J7IC75-F1
#
_entry.id   AF-A0A6J7IC75-F1
#
_cell.length_a   1.000
_cell.length_b   1.000
_cell.length_c   1.000
_cell.angle_alpha   90.00
_cell.angle_beta   90.00
_cell.angle_gamma   90.00
#
_symmetry.space_group_name_H-M   'P 1'
#
loop_
_entity.id
_entity.type
_entity.pdbx_description
1 polymer ?
#
loop_
_entity_poly.entity_id
_entity_poly.type
_entity_poly.pdbx_seq_one_letter_code
_entity_poly.pdbx_strand_id
1 'polypeptide(L)'
;MFGPRVIQVEPLVSARGVRGPFDYARPEGCDVGAVVDVPFGRQRLRGVVTGLAEDSAHRLKAPTAVSDVSLPPQLVRLALWMADDIVSTRARCLELLLPPEGVGERTRFWAEPVVPDAPADPADPWAGVRLNPNQRALLDRLPGWTGDDLPALRRLEARGLVTVEARAHGRRPDHASVGALHGDGRTAPLLNPDQALAVERIAGVLADPDLPIRERRLLLHGVTGSGKTEVYLQAAERVVAAGRTVLVLVPEIALTPQTVQRFRRRLGETVAVLHSGLSKGERRDEWWRLRSGEARVCVGPMSTVFAPVSDLGLVIVDEEHDPAYKHDGDPRYDARRVAAWRAGDAGAVLLAGSATPRPESWASLRRIGLPRRADGGEMPHVRLIDVRATRGALHPDVHRAIADARKAIVLLNRRGWATWMECADCGHTWECPNCDVSLVLHGGRSERTGRTSGVLRCHHCGHQERPPERCVSCSSVSVGQHGLGTEQLAEDLPGHVYRLDADVRDRSSVLEAFGAADHGILVGTQMIAKGHDFPGVELGVVVDADATLRFPDFRSQERTFQLVAQLAGRAGRGGGTDAPARVLVQTRSPDDPSLRFAARHDAHGFVVEEIERRRIHGYPPFSTIVRVVCEHEDERRVQAAADDLVLRMPPETMGPVPLFRRQARYRRQLLVKAVSRAATVAAVRDAVAAVVDDNAHRGVVLAIEVDPR
;
A
#
# COMPACT_ATOMS: atom_id res chain seq x y z
N MET A 1 -39.43 -2.19 28.26
CA MET A 1 -38.91 -1.32 27.19
C MET A 1 -38.45 -2.26 26.08
N PHE A 2 -39.25 -2.43 25.02
CA PHE A 2 -38.94 -3.37 23.95
C PHE A 2 -37.78 -2.77 23.13
N GLY A 3 -36.65 -3.47 23.03
CA GLY A 3 -35.50 -3.01 22.24
C GLY A 3 -35.83 -2.84 20.74
N PRO A 4 -34.92 -2.27 19.94
CA PRO A 4 -35.18 -1.97 18.53
C PRO A 4 -35.58 -3.24 17.77
N ARG A 5 -36.62 -3.14 16.94
CA ARG A 5 -37.23 -4.27 16.20
C ARG A 5 -36.79 -4.34 14.74
N VAL A 6 -36.06 -3.33 14.27
CA VAL A 6 -35.66 -3.15 12.87
C VAL A 6 -34.14 -3.06 12.76
N ILE A 7 -33.58 -3.75 11.78
CA ILE A 7 -32.20 -3.56 11.32
C ILE A 7 -32.19 -2.80 9.99
N GLN A 8 -31.27 -1.85 9.87
CA GLN A 8 -31.05 -1.08 8.65
C GLN A 8 -29.86 -1.67 7.90
N VAL A 9 -30.11 -2.33 6.78
CA VAL A 9 -29.11 -3.10 6.05
C VAL A 9 -28.66 -2.35 4.80
N GLU A 10 -27.35 -2.16 4.65
CA GLU A 10 -26.73 -1.72 3.40
C GLU A 10 -26.39 -2.96 2.55
N PRO A 11 -27.06 -3.19 1.41
CA PRO A 11 -26.74 -4.32 0.53
C PRO A 11 -25.35 -4.11 -0.10
N LEU A 12 -24.56 -5.17 -0.20
CA LEU A 12 -23.25 -5.14 -0.86
C LEU A 12 -23.40 -5.18 -2.38
N VAL A 13 -24.01 -4.13 -2.93
CA VAL A 13 -24.19 -3.92 -4.37
C VAL A 13 -23.46 -2.65 -4.76
N SER A 14 -22.51 -2.78 -5.69
CA SER A 14 -21.65 -1.67 -6.10
C SER A 14 -22.31 -0.66 -7.06
N ALA A 15 -23.55 -0.93 -7.52
CA ALA A 15 -24.30 -0.03 -8.39
C ALA A 15 -24.70 1.25 -7.65
N ARG A 16 -24.22 2.41 -8.12
CA ARG A 16 -24.48 3.73 -7.49
C ARG A 16 -25.96 4.11 -7.37
N GLY A 17 -26.81 3.57 -8.23
CA GLY A 17 -28.26 3.80 -8.20
C GLY A 17 -29.00 3.04 -7.08
N VAL A 18 -28.34 2.10 -6.40
CA VAL A 18 -28.90 1.43 -5.22
C VAL A 18 -28.37 2.14 -3.99
N ARG A 19 -29.24 2.87 -3.27
CA ARG A 19 -28.86 3.63 -2.06
C ARG A 19 -29.60 3.04 -0.86
N GLY A 20 -28.86 2.39 0.03
CA GLY A 20 -29.36 1.95 1.32
C GLY A 20 -29.35 3.07 2.38
N PRO A 21 -29.68 2.73 3.63
CA PRO A 21 -30.02 1.38 4.06
C PRO A 21 -31.47 1.00 3.75
N PHE A 22 -31.77 -0.30 3.78
CA PHE A 22 -33.13 -0.85 3.68
C PHE A 22 -33.52 -1.52 5.00
N ASP A 23 -34.79 -1.38 5.38
CA ASP A 23 -35.31 -1.89 6.65
C ASP A 23 -35.69 -3.37 6.57
N TYR A 24 -35.25 -4.15 7.56
CA TYR A 24 -35.60 -5.55 7.76
C TYR A 24 -35.98 -5.82 9.21
N ALA A 25 -36.78 -6.87 9.46
CA ALA A 25 -37.09 -7.31 10.80
C ALA A 25 -35.82 -7.83 11.49
N ARG A 26 -35.57 -7.41 12.74
CA ARG A 26 -34.36 -7.76 13.48
C ARG A 26 -34.43 -9.19 14.03
N PRO A 27 -33.53 -10.10 13.62
CA PRO A 27 -33.30 -11.35 14.33
C PRO A 27 -32.66 -11.09 15.71
N GLU A 28 -32.87 -12.00 16.65
CA GLU A 28 -32.22 -11.93 17.96
C GLU A 28 -30.68 -11.92 17.82
N GLY A 29 -30.00 -11.08 18.60
CA GLY A 29 -28.53 -10.95 18.57
C GLY A 29 -27.95 -10.26 17.32
N CYS A 30 -28.78 -9.74 16.41
CA CYS A 30 -28.32 -9.04 15.23
C CYS A 30 -28.16 -7.53 15.50
N ASP A 31 -26.91 -7.08 15.59
CA ASP A 31 -26.53 -5.69 15.89
C ASP A 31 -25.78 -5.02 14.71
N VAL A 32 -25.50 -3.72 14.86
CA VAL A 32 -24.70 -2.96 13.89
C VAL A 32 -23.37 -3.67 13.63
N GLY A 33 -23.08 -3.89 12.35
CA GLY A 33 -21.90 -4.60 11.86
C GLY A 33 -22.13 -6.07 11.55
N ALA A 34 -23.26 -6.66 11.98
CA ALA A 34 -23.63 -8.01 11.58
C ALA A 34 -23.76 -8.11 10.06
N VAL A 35 -23.28 -9.23 9.51
CA VAL A 35 -23.39 -9.51 8.08
C VAL A 35 -24.55 -10.47 7.85
N VAL A 36 -25.48 -10.11 6.98
CA VAL A 36 -26.74 -10.82 6.78
C VAL A 36 -27.01 -11.10 5.31
N ASP A 37 -27.70 -12.20 5.02
CA ASP A 37 -28.29 -12.43 3.71
C ASP A 37 -29.75 -12.00 3.73
N VAL A 38 -30.11 -11.07 2.86
CA VAL A 38 -31.45 -10.49 2.81
C VAL A 38 -32.15 -10.74 1.47
N PRO A 39 -33.48 -10.90 1.47
CA PRO A 39 -34.25 -10.89 0.23
C PRO A 39 -34.29 -9.47 -0.35
N PHE A 40 -33.90 -9.31 -1.61
CA PHE A 40 -33.90 -8.03 -2.32
C PHE A 40 -34.49 -8.20 -3.73
N GLY A 41 -35.73 -7.73 -3.92
CA GLY A 41 -36.49 -8.01 -5.14
C GLY A 41 -36.68 -9.52 -5.34
N ARG A 42 -36.16 -10.05 -6.45
CA ARG A 42 -36.18 -11.48 -6.82
C ARG A 42 -34.90 -12.23 -6.42
N GLN A 43 -33.93 -11.54 -5.84
CA GLN A 43 -32.61 -12.08 -5.54
C GLN A 43 -32.38 -12.11 -4.02
N ARG A 44 -31.30 -12.78 -3.63
CA ARG A 44 -30.73 -12.74 -2.28
C ARG A 44 -29.42 -11.99 -2.35
N LEU A 45 -29.23 -11.04 -1.44
CA LEU A 45 -28.02 -10.24 -1.39
C LEU A 45 -27.42 -10.31 0.01
N ARG A 46 -26.09 -10.32 0.05
CA ARG A 46 -25.34 -10.09 1.28
C ARG A 46 -25.39 -8.61 1.62
N GLY A 47 -25.52 -8.27 2.88
CA GLY A 47 -25.57 -6.90 3.37
C GLY A 47 -24.95 -6.77 4.76
N VAL A 48 -24.65 -5.54 5.16
CA VAL A 48 -24.14 -5.22 6.50
C VAL A 48 -25.19 -4.39 7.22
N VAL A 49 -25.46 -4.73 8.48
CA VAL A 49 -26.31 -3.92 9.35
C VAL A 49 -25.57 -2.62 9.69
N THR A 50 -26.13 -1.49 9.28
CA THR A 50 -25.55 -0.15 9.46
C THR A 50 -26.24 0.68 10.55
N GLY A 51 -27.45 0.30 10.95
CA GLY A 51 -28.24 0.98 11.97
C GLY A 51 -29.32 0.08 12.55
N LEU A 52 -29.93 0.54 13.65
CA LEU A 52 -31.07 -0.09 14.31
C LEU A 52 -32.19 0.96 14.43
N ALA A 53 -33.43 0.53 14.29
CA ALA A 53 -34.60 1.38 14.47
C ALA A 53 -35.68 0.68 15.30
N GLU A 54 -36.52 1.46 15.98
CA GLU A 54 -37.63 0.94 16.78
C GLU A 54 -38.77 0.42 15.90
N ASP A 55 -39.09 1.14 14.82
CA ASP A 55 -40.18 0.83 13.91
C ASP A 55 -39.82 1.17 12.45
N SER A 56 -40.63 0.69 11.51
CA SER A 56 -40.52 1.01 10.08
C SER A 56 -41.88 1.31 9.49
N ALA A 57 -41.94 2.29 8.59
CA ALA A 57 -43.15 2.61 7.84
C ALA A 57 -43.50 1.52 6.79
N HIS A 58 -42.63 0.52 6.60
CA HIS A 58 -42.76 -0.49 5.56
C HIS A 58 -42.98 -1.89 6.14
N ARG A 59 -43.64 -2.76 5.36
CA ARG A 59 -43.78 -4.17 5.73
C ARG A 59 -42.41 -4.86 5.66
N LEU A 60 -41.93 -5.29 6.82
CA LEU A 60 -40.59 -5.88 6.96
C LEU A 60 -40.55 -7.34 6.49
N LYS A 61 -39.49 -7.69 5.78
CA LYS A 61 -39.05 -9.07 5.59
C LYS A 61 -37.98 -9.40 6.63
N ALA A 62 -37.83 -10.67 6.99
CA ALA A 62 -36.72 -11.12 7.82
C ALA A 62 -35.47 -11.40 6.95
N PRO A 63 -34.27 -11.20 7.49
CA PRO A 63 -33.05 -11.79 6.95
C PRO A 63 -33.22 -13.30 6.82
N THR A 64 -32.62 -13.83 5.77
CA THR A 64 -32.65 -15.25 5.45
C THR A 64 -31.49 -16.04 6.05
N ALA A 65 -30.41 -15.37 6.43
CA ALA A 65 -29.30 -15.91 7.21
C ALA A 65 -28.55 -14.77 7.92
N VAL A 66 -27.92 -15.07 9.05
CA VAL A 66 -26.97 -14.20 9.75
C VAL A 66 -25.61 -14.91 9.75
N SER A 67 -24.57 -14.21 9.32
CA SER A 67 -23.20 -14.74 9.27
C SER A 67 -22.51 -14.59 10.61
N ASP A 68 -21.59 -15.50 10.93
CA ASP A 68 -20.69 -15.37 12.09
C ASP A 68 -19.74 -14.17 11.98
N VAL A 69 -19.56 -13.62 10.78
CA VAL A 69 -18.76 -12.41 10.55
C VAL A 69 -19.54 -11.18 11.03
N SER A 70 -18.94 -10.41 11.93
CA SER A 70 -19.44 -9.09 12.33
C SER A 70 -18.32 -8.06 12.36
N LEU A 71 -18.55 -6.93 11.71
CA LEU A 71 -17.70 -5.74 11.83
C LEU A 71 -17.93 -5.08 13.19
N PRO A 72 -16.89 -4.52 13.82
CA PRO A 72 -17.09 -3.58 14.93
C PRO A 72 -17.88 -2.33 14.48
N PRO A 73 -18.78 -1.77 15.31
CA PRO A 73 -19.58 -0.59 14.93
C PRO A 73 -18.74 0.61 14.46
N GLN A 74 -17.55 0.82 15.05
CA GLN A 74 -16.62 1.86 14.63
C GLN A 74 -16.11 1.69 13.19
N LEU A 75 -15.99 0.44 12.70
CA LEU A 75 -15.61 0.16 11.32
C LEU A 75 -16.75 0.38 10.34
N VAL A 76 -17.99 0.16 10.79
CA VAL A 76 -19.18 0.55 10.02
C VAL A 76 -19.22 2.07 9.86
N ARG A 77 -19.03 2.83 10.95
CA ARG A 77 -18.93 4.30 10.88
C ARG A 77 -17.81 4.75 9.95
N LEU A 78 -16.65 4.11 10.01
CA LEU A 78 -15.51 4.40 9.12
C LEU A 78 -15.91 4.22 7.65
N ALA A 79 -16.56 3.10 7.31
CA ALA A 79 -16.95 2.80 5.94
C ALA A 79 -17.97 3.82 5.39
N LEU A 80 -18.94 4.22 6.22
CA LEU A 80 -19.95 5.22 5.86
C LEU A 80 -19.32 6.60 5.68
N TRP A 81 -18.47 7.03 6.62
CA TRP A 81 -17.72 8.27 6.51
C TRP A 81 -16.84 8.29 5.25
N MET A 82 -16.15 7.17 4.96
CA MET A 82 -15.34 7.06 3.74
C MET A 82 -16.19 7.21 2.49
N ALA A 83 -17.32 6.51 2.39
CA ALA A 83 -18.19 6.59 1.24
C ALA A 83 -18.59 8.05 0.93
N ASP A 84 -18.88 8.83 1.97
CA ASP A 84 -19.15 10.26 1.84
C ASP A 84 -17.91 11.08 1.50
N ASP A 85 -16.78 10.88 2.17
CA ASP A 85 -15.56 11.69 2.03
C ASP A 85 -14.87 11.56 0.65
N ILE A 86 -15.07 10.43 -0.02
CA ILE A 86 -14.50 10.15 -1.35
C ILE A 86 -15.55 9.92 -2.44
N VAL A 87 -16.82 10.19 -2.14
CA VAL A 87 -17.95 10.06 -3.10
C VAL A 87 -18.02 8.65 -3.72
N SER A 88 -17.88 7.63 -2.88
CA SER A 88 -18.00 6.22 -3.25
C SER A 88 -19.33 5.63 -2.79
N THR A 89 -19.65 4.41 -3.22
CA THR A 89 -20.77 3.67 -2.64
C THR A 89 -20.40 3.11 -1.28
N ARG A 90 -21.38 3.07 -0.37
CA ARG A 90 -21.24 2.47 0.96
C ARG A 90 -20.87 1.00 0.88
N ALA A 91 -21.48 0.25 -0.04
CA ALA A 91 -21.17 -1.14 -0.34
C ALA A 91 -19.66 -1.37 -0.58
N ARG A 92 -19.05 -0.60 -1.49
CA ARG A 92 -17.61 -0.73 -1.79
C ARG A 92 -16.72 -0.42 -0.60
N CYS A 93 -17.10 0.58 0.19
CA CYS A 93 -16.35 0.90 1.40
C CYS A 93 -16.47 -0.22 2.43
N LEU A 94 -17.66 -0.78 2.65
CA LEU A 94 -17.91 -1.90 3.57
C LEU A 94 -17.20 -3.19 3.16
N GLU A 95 -17.15 -3.50 1.86
CA GLU A 95 -16.44 -4.67 1.31
C GLU A 95 -14.94 -4.68 1.69
N LEU A 96 -14.30 -3.52 1.81
CA LEU A 96 -12.89 -3.42 2.16
C LEU A 96 -12.56 -3.87 3.60
N LEU A 97 -13.55 -3.92 4.50
CA LEU A 97 -13.34 -4.27 5.91
C LEU A 97 -13.71 -5.73 6.20
N LEU A 98 -14.36 -6.41 5.27
CA LEU A 98 -14.80 -7.79 5.43
C LEU A 98 -13.66 -8.78 5.15
N PRO A 99 -13.64 -9.94 5.84
CA PRO A 99 -12.68 -11.00 5.54
C PRO A 99 -12.97 -11.61 4.16
N PRO A 100 -11.97 -12.25 3.52
CA PRO A 100 -12.16 -12.93 2.24
C PRO A 100 -13.27 -13.99 2.31
N GLU A 101 -14.10 -14.05 1.28
CA GLU A 101 -15.18 -15.03 1.16
C GLU A 101 -14.69 -16.40 0.66
N GLY A 102 -15.52 -17.42 0.89
CA GLY A 102 -15.35 -18.77 0.33
C GLY A 102 -14.25 -19.59 0.99
N VAL A 103 -13.73 -19.16 2.15
CA VAL A 103 -12.71 -19.91 2.88
C VAL A 103 -13.14 -20.09 4.33
N GLY A 104 -13.20 -21.34 4.77
CA GLY A 104 -13.53 -21.78 6.13
C GLY A 104 -12.37 -21.64 7.13
N GLU A 105 -12.68 -21.82 8.42
CA GLU A 105 -11.65 -22.02 9.43
C GLU A 105 -10.93 -23.32 9.09
N ARG A 106 -9.60 -23.31 9.16
CA ARG A 106 -8.87 -24.56 8.95
C ARG A 106 -8.91 -25.35 10.25
N THR A 107 -9.50 -26.54 10.20
CA THR A 107 -9.41 -27.51 11.29
C THR A 107 -8.24 -28.47 11.01
N ARG A 108 -7.50 -28.80 12.06
CA ARG A 108 -6.57 -29.94 12.08
C ARG A 108 -6.89 -30.79 13.30
N PHE A 109 -6.42 -32.03 13.31
CA PHE A 109 -6.62 -32.91 14.45
C PHE A 109 -5.49 -32.71 15.46
N TRP A 110 -5.86 -32.56 16.72
CA TRP A 110 -4.96 -32.50 17.87
C TRP A 110 -5.13 -33.78 18.68
N ALA A 111 -4.00 -34.38 19.06
CA ALA A 111 -3.96 -35.60 19.84
C ALA A 111 -3.44 -35.32 21.26
N GLU A 112 -4.15 -35.81 22.27
CA GLU A 112 -3.71 -35.78 23.67
C GLU A 112 -3.61 -37.21 24.22
N PRO A 113 -2.56 -37.54 24.98
CA PRO A 113 -2.43 -38.87 25.55
C PRO A 113 -3.45 -39.05 26.67
N VAL A 114 -4.10 -40.21 26.70
CA VAL A 114 -4.97 -40.63 27.80
C VAL A 114 -4.12 -41.51 28.71
N VAL A 115 -3.54 -40.91 29.75
CA VAL A 115 -2.74 -41.64 30.74
C VAL A 115 -3.68 -42.43 31.66
N PRO A 116 -3.42 -43.72 31.93
CA PRO A 116 -4.23 -44.50 32.86
C PRO A 116 -4.22 -43.89 34.28
N ASP A 117 -5.36 -43.88 34.97
CA ASP A 117 -5.50 -43.32 36.32
C ASP A 117 -4.60 -44.00 37.37
N ALA A 118 -4.19 -45.25 37.12
CA ALA A 118 -3.26 -46.02 37.94
C ALA A 118 -2.22 -46.73 37.03
N PRO A 119 -1.12 -46.06 36.63
CA PRO A 119 -0.09 -46.68 35.81
C PRO A 119 0.64 -47.77 36.60
N ALA A 120 1.07 -48.83 35.92
CA ALA A 120 1.78 -49.95 36.56
C ALA A 120 3.15 -49.54 37.12
N ASP A 121 3.72 -48.46 36.60
CA ASP A 121 4.94 -47.80 37.09
C ASP A 121 4.72 -46.28 37.11
N PRO A 122 4.86 -45.60 38.26
CA PRO A 122 4.79 -44.13 38.32
C PRO A 122 5.83 -43.41 37.45
N ALA A 123 6.94 -44.06 37.10
CA ALA A 123 8.00 -43.50 36.26
C ALA A 123 7.78 -43.75 34.75
N ASP A 124 6.92 -44.69 34.37
CA ASP A 124 6.55 -44.98 32.99
C ASP A 124 5.03 -45.10 32.87
N PRO A 125 4.34 -44.02 32.41
CA PRO A 125 2.88 -43.98 32.27
C PRO A 125 2.30 -45.10 31.40
N TRP A 126 3.13 -45.74 30.59
CA TRP A 126 2.75 -46.79 29.66
C TRP A 126 3.26 -48.18 30.05
N ALA A 127 3.87 -48.32 31.24
CA ALA A 127 4.30 -49.60 31.77
C ALA A 127 3.14 -50.61 31.80
N GLY A 128 3.36 -51.80 31.25
CA GLY A 128 2.32 -52.83 31.11
C GLY A 128 1.41 -52.69 29.88
N VAL A 129 1.47 -51.58 29.14
CA VAL A 129 0.74 -51.41 27.87
C VAL A 129 1.59 -51.97 26.72
N ARG A 130 1.02 -52.92 25.95
CA ARG A 130 1.71 -53.50 24.77
C ARG A 130 1.82 -52.46 23.65
N LEU A 131 2.98 -51.82 23.53
CA LEU A 131 3.31 -50.82 22.50
C LEU A 131 4.51 -51.30 21.67
N ASN A 132 4.47 -51.05 20.36
CA ASN A 132 5.67 -51.18 19.53
C ASN A 132 6.53 -49.88 19.60
N PRO A 133 7.80 -49.90 19.13
CA PRO A 133 8.68 -48.73 19.22
C PRO A 133 8.10 -47.46 18.60
N ASN A 134 7.41 -47.58 17.47
CA ASN A 134 6.80 -46.43 16.78
C ASN A 134 5.59 -45.86 17.53
N GLN A 135 4.77 -46.72 18.15
CA GLN A 135 3.64 -46.30 18.98
C GLN A 135 4.11 -45.59 20.24
N ARG A 136 5.20 -46.06 20.86
CA ARG A 136 5.79 -45.41 22.02
C ARG A 136 6.38 -44.05 21.66
N ALA A 137 7.18 -43.98 20.59
CA ALA A 137 7.69 -42.72 20.06
C ALA A 137 6.60 -41.74 19.58
N LEU A 138 5.41 -42.23 19.24
CA LEU A 138 4.24 -41.38 18.96
C LEU A 138 3.67 -40.80 20.24
N LEU A 139 3.43 -41.62 21.27
CA LEU A 139 2.89 -41.19 22.56
C LEU A 139 3.82 -40.21 23.28
N ASP A 140 5.14 -40.43 23.21
CA ASP A 140 6.15 -39.55 23.83
C ASP A 140 6.23 -38.16 23.17
N ARG A 141 5.68 -37.99 21.96
CA ARG A 141 5.59 -36.69 21.25
C ARG A 141 4.28 -35.94 21.52
N LEU A 142 3.33 -36.53 22.25
CA LEU A 142 2.05 -35.92 22.57
C LEU A 142 2.09 -35.17 23.92
N PRO A 143 1.26 -34.12 24.12
CA PRO A 143 0.19 -33.65 23.23
C PRO A 143 0.71 -32.86 22.01
N GLY A 144 0.03 -32.99 20.86
CA GLY A 144 0.48 -32.35 19.62
C GLY A 144 -0.47 -32.48 18.42
N TRP A 145 -0.19 -31.74 17.34
CA TRP A 145 -0.92 -31.86 16.08
C TRP A 145 -0.62 -33.20 15.40
N THR A 146 -1.64 -33.88 14.88
CA THR A 146 -1.47 -35.24 14.35
C THR A 146 -0.61 -35.31 13.09
N GLY A 147 -0.62 -34.27 12.25
CA GLY A 147 0.08 -34.28 10.96
C GLY A 147 -0.23 -35.54 10.13
N ASP A 148 0.82 -36.14 9.55
CA ASP A 148 0.75 -37.40 8.79
C ASP A 148 0.56 -38.64 9.69
N ASP A 149 0.75 -38.49 11.01
CA ASP A 149 0.60 -39.57 12.00
C ASP A 149 -0.88 -39.84 12.36
N LEU A 150 -1.85 -39.09 11.80
CA LEU A 150 -3.28 -39.23 12.08
C LEU A 150 -3.80 -40.68 11.99
N PRO A 151 -3.48 -41.49 10.96
CA PRO A 151 -3.97 -42.87 10.91
C PRO A 151 -3.44 -43.75 12.05
N ALA A 152 -2.21 -43.49 12.52
CA ALA A 152 -1.63 -44.21 13.65
C ALA A 152 -2.24 -43.77 14.98
N LEU A 153 -2.47 -42.47 15.15
CA LEU A 153 -3.11 -41.89 16.33
C LEU A 153 -4.59 -42.32 16.46
N ARG A 154 -5.34 -42.43 15.35
CA ARG A 154 -6.71 -42.99 15.37
C ARG A 154 -6.74 -44.46 15.82
N ARG A 155 -5.70 -45.25 15.52
CA ARG A 155 -5.58 -46.63 16.03
C ARG A 155 -5.26 -46.67 17.53
N LEU A 156 -4.51 -45.68 18.04
CA LEU A 156 -4.25 -45.54 19.47
C LEU A 156 -5.48 -45.01 20.23
N GLU A 157 -6.27 -44.14 19.60
CA GLU A 157 -7.57 -43.67 20.12
C GLU A 157 -8.58 -44.81 20.24
N ALA A 158 -8.67 -45.71 19.25
CA ALA A 158 -9.51 -46.91 19.34
C ALA A 158 -9.10 -47.85 20.51
N ARG A 159 -7.88 -47.71 21.02
CA ARG A 159 -7.38 -48.44 22.21
C ARG A 159 -7.52 -47.64 23.51
N GLY A 160 -8.12 -46.44 23.46
CA GLY A 160 -8.29 -45.55 24.60
C GLY A 160 -6.98 -44.92 25.11
N LEU A 161 -5.92 -44.89 24.30
CA LEU A 161 -4.60 -44.36 24.73
C LEU A 161 -4.38 -42.90 24.34
N VAL A 162 -5.21 -42.36 23.45
CA VAL A 162 -5.13 -40.99 22.91
C VAL A 162 -6.55 -40.49 22.64
N THR A 163 -6.83 -39.21 22.83
CA THR A 163 -8.01 -38.53 22.28
C THR A 163 -7.61 -37.73 21.05
N VAL A 164 -8.35 -37.85 19.94
CA VAL A 164 -8.08 -37.10 18.71
C VAL A 164 -9.26 -36.21 18.34
N GLU A 165 -9.09 -34.92 18.59
CA GLU A 165 -10.13 -33.91 18.41
C GLU A 165 -9.81 -32.98 17.24
N ALA A 166 -10.83 -32.55 16.50
CA ALA A 166 -10.67 -31.48 15.54
C ALA A 166 -10.54 -30.15 16.29
N ARG A 167 -9.41 -29.46 16.15
CA ARG A 167 -9.16 -28.13 16.72
C ARG A 167 -8.88 -27.12 15.61
N ALA A 168 -9.27 -25.88 15.84
CA ALA A 168 -8.92 -24.76 14.95
C ALA A 168 -7.39 -24.64 14.84
N HIS A 169 -6.90 -24.58 13.60
CA HIS A 169 -5.47 -24.46 13.29
C HIS A 169 -5.26 -23.36 12.27
N GLY A 170 -5.09 -22.13 12.77
CA GLY A 170 -4.87 -20.95 11.95
C GLY A 170 -3.65 -21.09 11.04
N ARG A 171 -3.79 -20.69 9.78
CA ARG A 171 -2.71 -20.55 8.82
C ARG A 171 -1.92 -19.30 9.22
N ARG A 172 -0.65 -19.45 9.58
CA ARG A 172 0.25 -18.34 9.86
C ARG A 172 1.11 -18.11 8.62
N PRO A 173 1.22 -16.87 8.11
CA PRO A 173 2.12 -16.59 7.01
C PRO A 173 3.56 -16.86 7.44
N ASP A 174 4.32 -17.53 6.57
CA ASP A 174 5.76 -17.68 6.72
C ASP A 174 6.46 -16.39 6.28
N HIS A 175 7.52 -15.98 6.98
CA HIS A 175 8.22 -14.72 6.69
C HIS A 175 9.67 -15.00 6.36
N ALA A 176 10.02 -14.93 5.08
CA ALA A 176 11.41 -15.02 4.63
C ALA A 176 12.26 -13.93 5.31
N SER A 177 13.44 -14.32 5.80
CA SER A 177 14.40 -13.42 6.42
C SER A 177 15.14 -12.61 5.36
N VAL A 178 14.63 -11.42 5.01
CA VAL A 178 15.31 -10.52 4.06
C VAL A 178 16.06 -9.42 4.82
N GLY A 179 17.40 -9.43 4.73
CA GLY A 179 18.28 -8.38 5.26
C GLY A 179 18.97 -8.74 6.60
N ALA A 180 20.21 -8.29 6.75
CA ALA A 180 20.97 -8.44 7.99
C ALA A 180 20.44 -7.48 9.07
N LEU A 181 19.91 -8.03 10.17
CA LEU A 181 19.59 -7.25 11.38
C LEU A 181 20.71 -7.45 12.39
N HIS A 182 21.28 -6.36 12.90
CA HIS A 182 22.29 -6.40 13.95
C HIS A 182 21.63 -6.69 15.31
N GLY A 183 22.13 -7.69 16.05
CA GLY A 183 21.68 -8.03 17.42
C GLY A 183 20.55 -9.06 17.54
N ASP A 184 20.17 -9.37 18.79
CA ASP A 184 19.11 -10.34 19.12
C ASP A 184 17.70 -9.89 18.70
N GLY A 185 17.51 -8.59 18.43
CA GLY A 185 16.25 -7.94 18.06
C GLY A 185 15.17 -7.95 19.15
N ARG A 186 15.45 -8.54 20.31
CA ARG A 186 14.56 -8.62 21.49
C ARG A 186 14.84 -7.47 22.45
N THR A 187 16.11 -7.08 22.57
CA THR A 187 16.54 -6.02 23.47
C THR A 187 16.50 -4.67 22.76
N ALA A 188 15.97 -3.64 23.43
CA ALA A 188 15.97 -2.28 22.91
C ALA A 188 17.42 -1.74 22.80
N PRO A 189 17.83 -1.20 21.63
CA PRO A 189 19.12 -0.54 21.52
C PRO A 189 19.16 0.74 22.36
N LEU A 190 20.37 1.18 22.72
CA LEU A 190 20.58 2.47 23.34
C LEU A 190 20.11 3.58 22.39
N LEU A 191 19.23 4.44 22.87
CA LEU A 191 18.72 5.58 22.12
C LEU A 191 19.71 6.73 22.18
N ASN A 192 19.92 7.41 21.06
CA ASN A 192 20.60 8.70 21.09
C ASN A 192 19.71 9.79 21.74
N PRO A 193 20.26 10.97 22.10
CA PRO A 193 19.48 12.00 22.78
C PRO A 193 18.23 12.48 22.02
N ASP A 194 18.30 12.55 20.69
CA ASP A 194 17.17 12.99 19.85
C ASP A 194 16.04 11.94 19.87
N GLN A 195 16.40 10.66 19.79
CA GLN A 195 15.45 9.55 19.88
C GLN A 195 14.82 9.45 21.26
N ALA A 196 15.61 9.62 22.33
CA ALA A 196 15.10 9.59 23.70
C ALA A 196 14.07 10.70 23.94
N LEU A 197 14.38 11.92 23.52
CA LEU A 197 13.45 13.07 23.61
C LEU A 197 12.19 12.84 22.76
N ALA A 198 12.33 12.25 21.56
CA ALA A 198 11.18 11.93 20.72
C ALA A 198 10.26 10.90 21.39
N VAL A 199 10.84 9.83 21.95
CA VAL A 199 10.10 8.80 22.69
C VAL A 199 9.40 9.39 23.90
N GLU A 200 10.07 10.23 24.69
CA GLU A 200 9.48 10.91 25.85
C GLU A 200 8.27 11.77 25.45
N ARG A 201 8.41 12.59 24.41
CA ARG A 201 7.31 13.43 23.89
C ARG A 201 6.12 12.60 23.42
N ILE A 202 6.38 11.50 22.71
CA ILE A 202 5.32 10.58 22.26
C ILE A 202 4.66 9.90 23.47
N ALA A 203 5.44 9.49 24.46
CA ALA A 203 4.92 8.91 25.70
C ALA A 203 3.99 9.88 26.44
N GLY A 204 4.35 11.16 26.54
CA GLY A 204 3.49 12.18 27.14
C GLY A 204 2.14 12.31 26.43
N VAL A 205 2.14 12.29 25.09
CA VAL A 205 0.90 12.35 24.30
C VAL A 205 0.07 11.07 24.42
N LEU A 206 0.72 9.90 24.53
CA LEU A 206 0.04 8.62 24.74
C LEU A 206 -0.59 8.51 26.15
N ALA A 207 0.05 9.11 27.16
CA ALA A 207 -0.37 9.03 28.55
C ALA A 207 -1.54 9.97 28.90
N ASP A 208 -1.72 11.04 28.13
CA ASP A 208 -2.80 12.02 28.34
C ASP A 208 -4.01 11.67 27.43
N PRO A 209 -5.15 11.20 27.97
CA PRO A 209 -6.38 10.89 27.22
C PRO A 209 -7.28 12.12 26.97
N ASP A 210 -6.98 13.27 27.56
CA ASP A 210 -7.77 14.51 27.44
C ASP A 210 -7.20 15.49 26.39
N LEU A 211 -5.97 15.26 25.91
CA LEU A 211 -5.40 16.02 24.79
C LEU A 211 -6.36 16.11 23.59
N PRO A 212 -6.53 17.32 23.01
CA PRO A 212 -7.29 17.51 21.78
C PRO A 212 -6.80 16.60 20.65
N ILE A 213 -7.71 16.12 19.80
CA ILE A 213 -7.38 15.25 18.65
C ILE A 213 -6.25 15.83 17.79
N ARG A 214 -6.20 17.16 17.63
CA ARG A 214 -5.16 17.85 16.85
C ARG A 214 -3.77 17.69 17.45
N GLU A 215 -3.66 17.63 18.77
CA GLU A 215 -2.38 17.48 19.49
C GLU A 215 -1.89 16.02 19.54
N ARG A 216 -2.80 15.06 19.32
CA ARG A 216 -2.51 13.63 19.16
C ARG A 216 -1.98 13.24 17.78
N ARG A 217 -1.86 14.19 16.87
CA ARG A 217 -1.42 13.98 15.49
C ARG A 217 0.01 14.48 15.31
N LEU A 218 0.93 13.53 15.26
CA LEU A 218 2.37 13.76 15.31
C LEU A 218 3.03 13.45 13.97
N LEU A 219 4.00 14.28 13.60
CA LEU A 219 4.93 14.05 12.50
C LEU A 219 6.34 13.84 13.05
N LEU A 220 6.84 12.61 12.97
CA LEU A 220 8.22 12.26 13.25
C LEU A 220 9.09 12.56 12.01
N HIS A 221 9.62 13.77 11.96
CA HIS A 221 10.49 14.22 10.89
C HIS A 221 11.93 13.85 11.20
N GLY A 222 12.45 12.81 10.54
CA GLY A 222 13.78 12.29 10.81
C GLY A 222 14.53 11.92 9.56
N VAL A 223 15.79 12.34 9.45
CA VAL A 223 16.66 12.02 8.30
C VAL A 223 16.73 10.51 8.07
N THR A 224 17.06 10.11 6.86
CA THR A 224 17.20 8.68 6.56
C THR A 224 18.32 8.08 7.41
N GLY A 225 17.99 7.05 8.20
CA GLY A 225 18.93 6.44 9.17
C GLY A 225 18.82 6.99 10.59
N SER A 226 17.92 7.94 10.87
CA SER A 226 17.69 8.50 12.21
C SER A 226 17.05 7.54 13.23
N GLY A 227 16.81 6.28 12.85
CA GLY A 227 16.20 5.28 13.73
C GLY A 227 14.71 5.51 14.05
N LYS A 228 13.93 6.08 13.11
CA LYS A 228 12.46 6.24 13.25
C LYS A 228 11.76 4.94 13.67
N THR A 229 12.16 3.82 13.09
CA THR A 229 11.58 2.51 13.41
C THR A 229 11.74 2.13 14.89
N GLU A 230 12.86 2.48 15.54
CA GLU A 230 13.02 2.20 16.97
C GLU A 230 12.08 3.07 17.81
N VAL A 231 11.89 4.34 17.43
CA VAL A 231 10.90 5.22 18.08
C VAL A 231 9.47 4.66 17.94
N TYR A 232 9.14 4.09 16.78
CA TYR A 232 7.86 3.40 16.58
C TYR A 232 7.69 2.18 17.48
N LEU A 233 8.72 1.33 17.58
CA LEU A 233 8.70 0.13 18.43
C LEU A 233 8.51 0.50 19.91
N GLN A 234 9.26 1.50 20.39
CA GLN A 234 9.13 2.07 21.74
C GLN A 234 7.72 2.59 22.04
N ALA A 235 7.10 3.28 21.08
CA ALA A 235 5.72 3.75 21.22
C ALA A 235 4.71 2.60 21.21
N ALA A 236 4.90 1.62 20.31
CA ALA A 236 4.04 0.45 20.18
C ALA A 236 4.07 -0.44 21.43
N GLU A 237 5.25 -0.69 22.01
CA GLU A 237 5.43 -1.44 23.25
C GLU A 237 4.58 -0.86 24.39
N ARG A 238 4.62 0.47 24.58
CA ARG A 238 3.84 1.15 25.62
C ARG A 238 2.34 0.98 25.42
N VAL A 239 1.87 1.06 24.18
CA VAL A 239 0.45 0.89 23.83
C VAL A 239 -0.02 -0.54 24.04
N VAL A 240 0.79 -1.52 23.62
CA VAL A 240 0.49 -2.95 23.80
C VAL A 240 0.53 -3.31 25.30
N ALA A 241 1.48 -2.77 26.06
CA ALA A 241 1.55 -2.96 27.52
C ALA A 241 0.32 -2.39 28.25
N ALA A 242 -0.28 -1.32 27.72
CA ALA A 242 -1.54 -0.78 28.20
C ALA A 242 -2.79 -1.56 27.72
N GLY A 243 -2.60 -2.71 27.07
CA GLY A 243 -3.72 -3.52 26.56
C GLY A 243 -4.46 -2.88 25.40
N ARG A 244 -3.84 -1.97 24.65
CA ARG A 244 -4.41 -1.32 23.47
C ARG A 244 -3.78 -1.85 22.18
N THR A 245 -4.41 -1.57 21.04
CA THR A 245 -3.95 -2.07 19.73
C THR A 245 -3.18 -1.03 18.92
N VAL A 246 -2.30 -1.51 18.05
CA VAL A 246 -1.43 -0.71 17.19
C VAL A 246 -1.63 -1.09 15.73
N LEU A 247 -1.76 -0.09 14.85
CA LEU A 247 -1.72 -0.27 13.40
C LEU A 247 -0.43 0.32 12.86
N VAL A 248 0.29 -0.44 12.03
CA VAL A 248 1.54 0.00 11.40
C VAL A 248 1.39 -0.13 9.90
N LEU A 249 1.20 1.00 9.25
CA LEU A 249 1.10 1.11 7.81
C LEU A 249 2.51 1.27 7.23
N VAL A 250 2.87 0.44 6.27
CA VAL A 250 4.06 0.56 5.43
C VAL A 250 3.69 0.78 3.96
N PRO A 251 4.57 1.35 3.10
CA PRO A 251 4.17 1.74 1.76
C PRO A 251 3.76 0.61 0.81
N GLU A 252 4.48 -0.52 0.84
CA GLU A 252 4.28 -1.60 -0.14
C GLU A 252 4.53 -2.98 0.47
N ILE A 253 3.88 -4.00 -0.12
CA ILE A 253 3.99 -5.40 0.31
C ILE A 253 5.45 -5.87 0.32
N ALA A 254 6.24 -5.50 -0.70
CA ALA A 254 7.65 -5.86 -0.80
C ALA A 254 8.48 -5.38 0.41
N LEU A 255 8.04 -4.31 1.10
CA LEU A 255 8.72 -3.72 2.25
C LEU A 255 8.17 -4.21 3.59
N THR A 256 7.09 -5.00 3.55
CA THR A 256 6.42 -5.55 4.72
C THR A 256 7.29 -6.55 5.48
N PRO A 257 8.02 -7.49 4.86
CA PRO A 257 8.76 -8.54 5.58
C PRO A 257 9.79 -8.00 6.59
N GLN A 258 10.58 -6.99 6.19
CA GLN A 258 11.60 -6.41 7.07
C GLN A 258 10.99 -5.72 8.29
N THR A 259 9.93 -4.95 8.07
CA THR A 259 9.22 -4.25 9.16
C THR A 259 8.50 -5.24 10.06
N VAL A 260 7.80 -6.22 9.49
CA VAL A 260 7.14 -7.29 10.24
C VAL A 260 8.12 -8.04 11.11
N GLN A 261 9.29 -8.40 10.60
CA GLN A 261 10.30 -9.11 11.37
C GLN A 261 10.77 -8.30 12.58
N ARG A 262 11.02 -7.00 12.42
CA ARG A 262 11.41 -6.11 13.54
C ARG A 262 10.33 -6.07 14.61
N PHE A 263 9.06 -5.89 14.23
CA PHE A 263 7.95 -5.88 15.17
C PHE A 263 7.74 -7.25 15.84
N ARG A 264 7.83 -8.36 15.09
CA ARG A 264 7.69 -9.72 15.65
C ARG A 264 8.80 -10.09 16.62
N ARG A 265 10.06 -9.73 16.33
CA ARG A 265 11.18 -9.99 17.25
C ARG A 265 10.98 -9.27 18.59
N ARG A 266 10.41 -8.06 18.55
CA ARG A 266 10.20 -7.24 19.75
C ARG A 266 8.91 -7.56 20.51
N LEU A 267 7.80 -7.78 19.81
CA LEU A 267 6.45 -7.93 20.37
C LEU A 267 5.89 -9.35 20.29
N GLY A 268 6.67 -10.30 19.76
CA GLY A 268 6.33 -11.71 19.67
C GLY A 268 5.12 -12.01 18.78
N GLU A 269 4.35 -13.02 19.17
CA GLU A 269 3.19 -13.51 18.42
C GLU A 269 1.99 -12.55 18.44
N THR A 270 2.04 -11.44 19.19
CA THR A 270 0.99 -10.42 19.19
C THR A 270 0.88 -9.62 17.88
N VAL A 271 1.80 -9.87 16.93
CA VAL A 271 1.89 -9.20 15.64
C VAL A 271 1.23 -10.03 14.53
N ALA A 272 0.17 -9.46 13.96
CA ALA A 272 -0.52 -9.95 12.78
C ALA A 272 -0.13 -9.16 11.51
N VAL A 273 -0.35 -9.80 10.35
CA VAL A 273 -0.02 -9.23 9.04
C VAL A 273 -1.23 -9.29 8.12
N LEU A 274 -1.57 -8.18 7.47
CA LEU A 274 -2.68 -8.10 6.51
C LEU A 274 -2.25 -7.45 5.19
N HIS A 275 -2.12 -8.24 4.13
CA HIS A 275 -1.88 -7.73 2.78
C HIS A 275 -2.45 -8.64 1.68
N SER A 276 -2.58 -8.12 0.45
CA SER A 276 -3.17 -8.86 -0.68
C SER A 276 -2.33 -10.03 -1.18
N GLY A 277 -1.01 -10.03 -0.92
CA GLY A 277 -0.11 -11.15 -1.24
C GLY A 277 -0.33 -12.43 -0.42
N LEU A 278 -1.11 -12.37 0.67
CA LEU A 278 -1.47 -13.54 1.47
C LEU A 278 -2.57 -14.37 0.78
N SER A 279 -2.55 -15.69 0.99
CA SER A 279 -3.64 -16.55 0.57
C SER A 279 -4.96 -16.10 1.23
N LYS A 280 -6.10 -16.44 0.61
CA LYS A 280 -7.42 -16.11 1.19
C LYS A 280 -7.59 -16.68 2.61
N GLY A 281 -7.01 -17.86 2.87
CA GLY A 281 -7.04 -18.50 4.18
C GLY A 281 -6.19 -17.79 5.22
N GLU A 282 -4.94 -17.44 4.91
CA GLU A 282 -4.08 -16.68 5.84
C GLU A 282 -4.68 -15.33 6.19
N ARG A 283 -5.21 -14.60 5.18
CA ARG A 283 -5.91 -13.32 5.42
C ARG A 283 -7.11 -13.47 6.34
N ARG A 284 -7.93 -14.51 6.14
CA ARG A 284 -9.05 -14.81 7.03
C ARG A 284 -8.56 -15.01 8.46
N ASP A 285 -7.56 -15.88 8.63
CA ASP A 285 -7.11 -16.27 9.97
C ASP A 285 -6.50 -15.08 10.70
N GLU A 286 -5.64 -14.29 10.05
CA GLU A 286 -5.08 -13.04 10.60
C GLU A 286 -6.16 -11.98 10.89
N TRP A 287 -7.19 -11.86 10.04
CA TRP A 287 -8.34 -10.98 10.29
C TRP A 287 -9.07 -11.40 11.59
N TRP A 288 -9.27 -12.69 11.81
CA TRP A 288 -9.91 -13.19 13.04
C TRP A 288 -9.04 -13.02 14.28
N ARG A 289 -7.72 -13.21 14.21
CA ARG A 289 -6.80 -12.92 15.34
C ARG A 289 -6.90 -11.47 15.79
N LEU A 290 -6.97 -10.55 14.83
CA LEU A 290 -7.11 -9.12 15.10
C LEU A 290 -8.49 -8.80 15.68
N ARG A 291 -9.53 -9.46 15.18
CA ARG A 291 -10.91 -9.28 15.65
C ARG A 291 -11.12 -9.80 17.07
N SER A 292 -10.51 -10.94 17.41
CA SER A 292 -10.58 -11.58 18.72
C SER A 292 -9.64 -10.96 19.76
N GLY A 293 -8.66 -10.17 19.32
CA GLY A 293 -7.64 -9.58 20.18
C GLY A 293 -6.45 -10.52 20.49
N GLU A 294 -6.39 -11.70 19.87
CA GLU A 294 -5.21 -12.58 19.92
C GLU A 294 -3.96 -11.85 19.40
N ALA A 295 -4.13 -11.07 18.33
CA ALA A 295 -3.12 -10.14 17.84
C ALA A 295 -3.52 -8.70 18.18
N ARG A 296 -2.56 -7.93 18.73
CA ARG A 296 -2.75 -6.53 19.13
C ARG A 296 -2.02 -5.55 18.23
N VAL A 297 -1.14 -6.03 17.37
CA VAL A 297 -0.39 -5.21 16.41
C VAL A 297 -0.70 -5.72 15.01
N CYS A 298 -1.14 -4.84 14.11
CA CYS A 298 -1.29 -5.17 12.70
C CYS A 298 -0.25 -4.41 11.89
N VAL A 299 0.57 -5.12 11.12
CA VAL A 299 1.57 -4.53 10.22
C VAL A 299 1.21 -4.87 8.77
N GLY A 300 1.30 -3.90 7.87
CA GLY A 300 1.07 -4.16 6.45
C GLY A 300 0.94 -2.91 5.59
N PRO A 301 0.61 -3.06 4.30
CA PRO A 301 0.39 -1.97 3.37
C PRO A 301 -0.83 -1.12 3.76
N MET A 302 -1.21 -0.21 2.87
CA MET A 302 -2.33 0.71 3.07
C MET A 302 -3.64 0.07 3.56
N SER A 303 -3.96 -1.17 3.19
CA SER A 303 -5.18 -1.89 3.62
C SER A 303 -5.24 -2.17 5.13
N THR A 304 -4.11 -2.07 5.83
CA THR A 304 -4.01 -2.22 7.29
C THR A 304 -4.91 -1.25 8.05
N VAL A 305 -5.24 -0.09 7.45
CA VAL A 305 -6.20 0.85 8.03
C VAL A 305 -7.60 0.26 8.24
N PHE A 306 -7.93 -0.87 7.61
CA PHE A 306 -9.20 -1.58 7.77
C PHE A 306 -9.13 -2.78 8.73
N ALA A 307 -7.97 -3.05 9.33
CA ALA A 307 -7.78 -4.17 10.26
C ALA A 307 -8.84 -4.15 11.37
N PRO A 308 -9.48 -5.28 11.71
CA PRO A 308 -10.68 -5.32 12.55
C PRO A 308 -10.40 -5.23 14.06
N VAL A 309 -9.52 -4.32 14.48
CA VAL A 309 -9.09 -4.17 15.87
C VAL A 309 -10.07 -3.36 16.72
N SER A 310 -10.08 -3.67 18.02
CA SER A 310 -10.72 -2.88 19.10
C SER A 310 -9.66 -2.14 19.92
N ASP A 311 -10.07 -1.18 20.74
CA ASP A 311 -9.19 -0.46 21.69
C ASP A 311 -7.93 0.14 21.05
N LEU A 312 -8.09 0.72 19.86
CA LEU A 312 -6.99 1.33 19.10
C LEU A 312 -6.31 2.42 19.93
N GLY A 313 -5.00 2.31 20.11
CA GLY A 313 -4.18 3.27 20.86
C GLY A 313 -3.19 4.05 20.01
N LEU A 314 -2.71 3.45 18.91
CA LEU A 314 -1.71 4.07 18.04
C LEU A 314 -1.87 3.64 16.59
N VAL A 315 -1.78 4.60 15.67
CA VAL A 315 -1.67 4.39 14.23
C VAL A 315 -0.36 4.99 13.76
N ILE A 316 0.53 4.14 13.25
CA ILE A 316 1.82 4.52 12.68
C ILE A 316 1.69 4.49 11.16
N VAL A 317 2.11 5.57 10.51
CA VAL A 317 2.26 5.63 9.06
C VAL A 317 3.73 5.89 8.75
N ASP A 318 4.45 4.84 8.37
CA ASP A 318 5.86 4.97 7.99
C ASP A 318 6.01 5.46 6.55
N GLU A 319 7.11 6.15 6.24
CA GLU A 319 7.33 6.78 4.94
C GLU A 319 6.07 7.49 4.42
N GLU A 320 5.46 8.32 5.26
CA GLU A 320 4.12 8.89 5.05
C GLU A 320 3.96 9.63 3.70
N HIS A 321 5.07 10.09 3.14
CA HIS A 321 5.09 10.75 1.85
C HIS A 321 4.82 9.84 0.65
N ASP A 322 4.89 8.52 0.84
CA ASP A 322 4.79 7.58 -0.26
C ASP A 322 3.42 7.67 -0.98
N PRO A 323 3.39 7.81 -2.32
CA PRO A 323 2.14 7.83 -3.08
C PRO A 323 1.37 6.49 -3.04
N ALA A 324 2.00 5.39 -2.63
CA ALA A 324 1.34 4.08 -2.48
C ALA A 324 0.18 4.11 -1.48
N TYR A 325 0.14 5.08 -0.56
CA TYR A 325 -0.99 5.27 0.36
C TYR A 325 -2.26 5.82 -0.29
N LYS A 326 -2.24 6.25 -1.54
CA LYS A 326 -3.43 6.66 -2.29
C LYS A 326 -3.89 5.51 -3.18
N HIS A 327 -5.10 5.00 -3.03
CA HIS A 327 -5.58 3.84 -3.77
C HIS A 327 -6.02 4.24 -5.19
N ASP A 328 -5.49 3.56 -6.21
CA ASP A 328 -5.85 3.82 -7.61
C ASP A 328 -7.15 3.13 -8.04
N GLY A 329 -7.55 2.09 -7.30
CA GLY A 329 -8.78 1.35 -7.55
C GLY A 329 -9.99 2.02 -6.94
N ASP A 330 -11.16 1.45 -7.22
CA ASP A 330 -12.42 1.87 -6.64
C ASP A 330 -12.69 1.05 -5.36
N PRO A 331 -12.83 1.67 -4.17
CA PRO A 331 -12.91 3.10 -3.91
C PRO A 331 -11.54 3.82 -3.85
N ARG A 332 -11.47 5.08 -4.32
CA ARG A 332 -10.23 5.88 -4.39
C ARG A 332 -9.93 6.66 -3.10
N TYR A 333 -9.45 5.99 -2.06
CA TYR A 333 -9.14 6.62 -0.76
C TYR A 333 -7.65 6.92 -0.55
N ASP A 334 -7.34 7.88 0.32
CA ASP A 334 -6.00 8.07 0.88
C ASP A 334 -5.94 7.44 2.28
N ALA A 335 -5.13 6.39 2.45
CA ALA A 335 -4.99 5.67 3.70
C ALA A 335 -4.49 6.54 4.85
N ARG A 336 -3.77 7.63 4.57
CA ARG A 336 -3.31 8.59 5.59
C ARG A 336 -4.47 9.36 6.18
N ARG A 337 -5.45 9.72 5.33
CA ARG A 337 -6.68 10.38 5.76
C ARG A 337 -7.57 9.42 6.55
N VAL A 338 -7.67 8.16 6.10
CA VAL A 338 -8.38 7.09 6.82
C VAL A 338 -7.73 6.83 8.18
N ALA A 339 -6.40 6.75 8.25
CA ALA A 339 -5.64 6.62 9.49
C ALA A 339 -5.89 7.78 10.46
N ALA A 340 -5.89 9.03 9.96
CA ALA A 340 -6.16 10.21 10.78
C ALA A 340 -7.59 10.28 11.30
N TRP A 341 -8.57 9.85 10.49
CA TRP A 341 -9.97 9.73 10.93
C TRP A 341 -10.10 8.64 11.99
N ARG A 342 -9.54 7.45 11.73
CA ARG A 342 -9.63 6.30 12.61
C ARG A 342 -8.96 6.55 13.96
N ALA A 343 -7.81 7.23 13.96
CA ALA A 343 -7.16 7.65 15.18
C ALA A 343 -8.02 8.66 15.96
N GLY A 344 -8.67 9.60 15.27
CA GLY A 344 -9.59 10.56 15.88
C GLY A 344 -10.82 9.91 16.51
N ASP A 345 -11.51 9.02 15.78
CA ASP A 345 -12.71 8.31 16.27
C ASP A 345 -12.40 7.43 17.50
N ALA A 346 -11.19 6.86 17.56
CA ALA A 346 -10.77 6.00 18.66
C ALA A 346 -10.05 6.73 19.82
N GLY A 347 -9.83 8.05 19.72
CA GLY A 347 -8.97 8.77 20.68
C GLY A 347 -7.52 8.26 20.71
N ALA A 348 -7.04 7.68 19.61
CA ALA A 348 -5.70 7.15 19.45
C ALA A 348 -4.72 8.22 18.96
N VAL A 349 -3.42 7.94 19.13
CA VAL A 349 -2.36 8.77 18.58
C VAL A 349 -2.11 8.40 17.11
N LEU A 350 -1.97 9.41 16.25
CA LEU A 350 -1.46 9.23 14.89
C LEU A 350 0.01 9.64 14.88
N LEU A 351 0.90 8.72 14.51
CA LEU A 351 2.32 8.97 14.34
C LEU A 351 2.71 8.73 12.88
N ALA A 352 2.75 9.81 12.10
CA ALA A 352 3.31 9.77 10.75
C ALA A 352 4.82 9.99 10.81
N GLY A 353 5.63 9.18 10.14
CA GLY A 353 7.06 9.43 10.07
C GLY A 353 7.57 9.49 8.65
N SER A 354 8.54 10.37 8.44
CA SER A 354 9.07 10.68 7.11
C SER A 354 10.42 11.36 7.21
N ALA A 355 11.33 11.06 6.29
CA ALA A 355 12.53 11.88 6.05
C ALA A 355 12.24 13.07 5.13
N THR A 356 11.20 12.98 4.31
CA THR A 356 10.83 13.95 3.28
C THR A 356 9.32 14.23 3.38
N PRO A 357 8.86 14.91 4.45
CA PRO A 357 7.44 15.04 4.75
C PRO A 357 6.70 15.79 3.64
N ARG A 358 5.43 15.41 3.40
CA ARG A 358 4.59 16.14 2.45
C ARG A 358 4.19 17.51 2.99
N PRO A 359 3.97 18.51 2.13
CA PRO A 359 3.39 19.80 2.53
C PRO A 359 2.10 19.66 3.34
N GLU A 360 1.23 18.70 2.99
CA GLU A 360 -0.03 18.42 3.69
C GLU A 360 0.19 17.99 5.15
N SER A 361 1.16 17.11 5.39
CA SER A 361 1.49 16.62 6.74
C SER A 361 2.27 17.65 7.54
N TRP A 362 3.15 18.41 6.90
CA TRP A 362 3.87 19.50 7.54
C TRP A 362 2.94 20.61 8.04
N ALA A 363 1.90 20.93 7.27
CA ALA A 363 0.93 21.96 7.64
C ALA A 363 -0.06 21.50 8.73
N SER A 364 -0.34 20.20 8.84
CA SER A 364 -1.44 19.68 9.66
C SER A 364 -1.02 18.93 10.93
N LEU A 365 0.22 18.48 11.04
CA LEU A 365 0.71 17.62 12.13
C LEU A 365 1.72 18.34 13.04
N ARG A 366 1.72 17.99 14.34
CA ARG A 366 2.70 18.50 15.30
C ARG A 366 4.04 17.81 15.10
N ARG A 367 5.11 18.57 14.88
CA ARG A 367 6.43 18.06 14.49
C ARG A 367 7.29 17.61 15.68
N ILE A 368 7.95 16.47 15.52
CA ILE A 368 9.02 15.96 16.39
C ILE A 368 10.22 15.63 15.50
N GLY A 369 11.37 16.24 15.79
CA GLY A 369 12.57 16.14 14.94
C GLY A 369 13.53 15.03 15.37
N LEU A 370 14.13 14.35 14.39
CA LEU A 370 15.29 13.46 14.53
C LEU A 370 16.37 13.86 13.50
N PRO A 371 17.14 14.92 13.77
CA PRO A 371 18.03 15.53 12.77
C PRO A 371 19.28 14.70 12.46
N ARG A 372 19.67 13.77 13.35
CA ARG A 372 20.91 12.99 13.23
C ARG A 372 20.63 11.52 12.94
N ARG A 373 21.55 10.84 12.25
CA ARG A 373 21.51 9.38 12.09
C ARG A 373 21.72 8.69 13.43
N ALA A 374 21.08 7.54 13.62
CA ALA A 374 21.17 6.76 14.85
C ALA A 374 22.57 6.13 15.04
N ASP A 375 23.25 5.82 13.94
CA ASP A 375 24.61 5.27 13.91
C ASP A 375 25.71 6.35 13.96
N GLY A 376 25.34 7.63 13.99
CA GLY A 376 26.28 8.75 13.96
C GLY A 376 26.91 9.02 12.59
N GLY A 377 26.52 8.31 11.53
CA GLY A 377 27.06 8.50 10.18
C GLY A 377 26.63 9.82 9.53
N GLU A 378 27.46 10.31 8.61
CA GLU A 378 27.14 11.48 7.79
C GLU A 378 26.28 11.13 6.56
N MET A 379 25.53 12.11 6.05
CA MET A 379 24.81 11.95 4.79
C MET A 379 25.79 12.05 3.61
N PRO A 380 25.62 11.22 2.55
CA PRO A 380 26.54 11.23 1.43
C PRO A 380 26.47 12.54 0.64
N HIS A 381 27.59 12.95 0.06
CA HIS A 381 27.63 14.13 -0.81
C HIS A 381 26.85 13.87 -2.10
N VAL A 382 25.91 14.76 -2.41
CA VAL A 382 25.08 14.69 -3.63
C VAL A 382 25.61 15.71 -4.65
N ARG A 383 26.08 15.23 -5.80
CA ARG A 383 26.57 16.07 -6.90
C ARG A 383 25.57 16.08 -8.05
N LEU A 384 25.11 17.27 -8.42
CA LEU A 384 24.32 17.48 -9.63
C LEU A 384 25.26 17.53 -10.85
N ILE A 385 24.95 16.74 -11.87
CA ILE A 385 25.69 16.64 -13.13
C ILE A 385 24.81 17.22 -14.23
N ASP A 386 25.26 18.34 -14.80
CA ASP A 386 24.58 18.97 -15.92
C ASP A 386 24.80 18.16 -17.21
N VAL A 387 23.72 17.64 -17.78
CA VAL A 387 23.76 16.80 -19.00
C VAL A 387 23.29 17.52 -20.25
N ARG A 388 23.19 18.87 -20.24
CA ARG A 388 22.77 19.64 -21.43
C ARG A 388 23.66 19.39 -22.65
N ALA A 389 24.97 19.21 -22.43
CA ALA A 389 25.98 18.96 -23.47
C ALA A 389 26.34 17.47 -23.66
N THR A 390 25.73 16.56 -22.90
CA THR A 390 26.04 15.12 -22.95
C THR A 390 25.38 14.47 -24.17
N ARG A 391 26.13 13.61 -24.85
CA ARG A 391 25.59 12.69 -25.88
C ARG A 391 25.45 11.29 -25.26
N GLY A 392 24.29 10.65 -25.40
CA GLY A 392 24.00 9.33 -24.83
C GLY A 392 23.30 9.37 -23.46
N ALA A 393 23.04 8.18 -22.89
CA ALA A 393 22.26 8.00 -21.66
C ALA A 393 23.02 8.40 -20.38
N LEU A 394 24.34 8.19 -20.34
CA LEU A 394 25.20 8.45 -19.20
C LEU A 394 26.27 9.48 -19.55
N HIS A 395 26.45 10.46 -18.67
CA HIS A 395 27.56 11.39 -18.69
C HIS A 395 28.87 10.59 -18.45
N PRO A 396 29.98 10.91 -19.15
CA PRO A 396 31.23 10.17 -19.02
C PRO A 396 31.73 10.02 -17.57
N ASP A 397 31.63 11.09 -16.77
CA ASP A 397 32.00 11.04 -15.35
C ASP A 397 31.11 10.10 -14.51
N VAL A 398 29.83 9.98 -14.86
CA VAL A 398 28.89 9.06 -14.20
C VAL A 398 29.23 7.62 -14.58
N HIS A 399 29.50 7.37 -15.86
CA HIS A 399 29.91 6.06 -16.36
C HIS A 399 31.20 5.58 -15.67
N ARG A 400 32.23 6.42 -15.59
CA ARG A 400 33.47 6.12 -14.84
C ARG A 400 33.20 5.87 -13.36
N ALA A 401 32.40 6.73 -12.72
CA ALA A 401 32.10 6.57 -11.30
C ALA A 401 31.43 5.23 -10.99
N ILE A 402 30.55 4.75 -11.88
CA ILE A 402 29.93 3.43 -11.77
C ILE A 402 30.97 2.33 -11.97
N ALA A 403 31.85 2.44 -12.97
CA ALA A 403 32.90 1.46 -13.23
C ALA A 403 33.87 1.29 -12.05
N ASP A 404 34.17 2.38 -11.34
CA ASP A 404 35.10 2.40 -10.21
C ASP A 404 34.45 1.98 -8.89
N ALA A 405 33.11 2.01 -8.78
CA ALA A 405 32.40 1.70 -7.56
C ALA A 405 32.36 0.19 -7.33
N ARG A 406 32.64 -0.28 -6.11
CA ARG A 406 32.46 -1.70 -5.78
C ARG A 406 30.99 -2.09 -5.87
N LYS A 407 30.13 -1.27 -5.25
CA LYS A 407 28.70 -1.52 -5.17
C LYS A 407 27.91 -0.25 -5.43
N ALA A 408 27.06 -0.28 -6.46
CA ALA A 408 26.31 0.87 -6.93
C ALA A 408 24.81 0.60 -7.08
N ILE A 409 24.00 1.63 -6.85
CA ILE A 409 22.56 1.63 -7.16
C ILE A 409 22.31 2.67 -8.25
N VAL A 410 21.77 2.24 -9.39
CA VAL A 410 21.48 3.08 -10.55
C VAL A 410 19.97 3.15 -10.77
N LEU A 411 19.42 4.35 -10.56
CA LEU A 411 18.01 4.63 -10.59
C LEU A 411 17.61 5.31 -11.90
N LEU A 412 16.69 4.67 -12.61
CA LEU A 412 16.05 5.22 -13.80
C LEU A 412 14.64 5.73 -13.45
N ASN A 413 14.43 7.04 -13.54
CA ASN A 413 13.17 7.69 -13.20
C ASN A 413 12.14 7.59 -14.34
N ARG A 414 11.52 6.42 -14.49
CA ARG A 414 10.69 6.09 -15.67
C ARG A 414 9.17 6.03 -15.42
N ARG A 415 8.61 6.80 -14.48
CA ARG A 415 7.15 6.72 -14.24
C ARG A 415 6.36 7.29 -15.44
N GLY A 416 5.56 6.44 -16.10
CA GLY A 416 4.56 6.83 -17.10
C GLY A 416 4.92 6.61 -18.57
N TRP A 417 6.15 6.20 -18.89
CA TRP A 417 6.60 5.98 -20.27
C TRP A 417 7.04 4.53 -20.44
N ALA A 418 6.10 3.68 -20.83
CA ALA A 418 6.46 2.39 -21.39
C ALA A 418 7.15 2.63 -22.74
N THR A 419 8.11 1.78 -23.09
CA THR A 419 8.93 1.91 -24.29
C THR A 419 8.00 1.74 -25.47
N TRP A 420 7.75 2.83 -26.19
CA TRP A 420 6.82 2.83 -27.31
C TRP A 420 7.57 2.57 -28.59
N MET A 421 6.85 2.11 -29.61
CA MET A 421 7.41 2.00 -30.94
C MET A 421 7.26 3.32 -31.69
N GLU A 422 8.36 3.79 -32.26
CA GLU A 422 8.43 5.01 -33.07
C GLU A 422 9.30 4.79 -34.30
N CYS A 423 8.97 5.49 -35.39
CA CYS A 423 9.84 5.59 -36.56
C CYS A 423 10.85 6.74 -36.35
N ALA A 424 12.15 6.42 -36.31
CA ALA A 424 13.20 7.41 -36.09
C ALA A 424 13.31 8.47 -37.20
N ASP A 425 12.81 8.18 -38.41
CA ASP A 425 12.92 9.08 -39.55
C ASP A 425 11.75 10.07 -39.67
N CYS A 426 10.54 9.71 -39.21
CA CYS A 426 9.34 10.54 -39.38
C CYS A 426 8.52 10.75 -38.10
N GLY A 427 8.90 10.15 -36.97
CA GLY A 427 8.21 10.27 -35.69
C GLY A 427 6.88 9.53 -35.60
N HIS A 428 6.49 8.74 -36.60
CA HIS A 428 5.25 7.98 -36.55
C HIS A 428 5.26 7.00 -35.36
N THR A 429 4.21 7.07 -34.55
CA THR A 429 4.03 6.25 -33.35
C THR A 429 2.86 5.27 -33.56
N TRP A 430 3.04 4.03 -33.11
CA TRP A 430 1.98 3.01 -33.17
C TRP A 430 1.04 3.14 -31.98
N GLU A 431 -0.23 3.39 -32.26
CA GLU A 431 -1.25 3.64 -31.24
C GLU A 431 -2.27 2.51 -31.17
N CYS A 432 -2.80 2.29 -29.96
CA CYS A 432 -3.83 1.31 -29.73
C CYS A 432 -5.17 1.80 -30.30
N PRO A 433 -5.85 1.03 -31.16
CA PRO A 433 -7.13 1.43 -31.75
C PRO A 433 -8.25 1.61 -30.71
N ASN A 434 -8.07 1.04 -29.51
CA ASN A 434 -9.06 1.02 -28.44
C ASN A 434 -8.78 2.03 -27.32
N CYS A 435 -7.58 2.63 -27.26
CA CYS A 435 -7.11 3.33 -26.07
C CYS A 435 -6.37 4.66 -26.34
N ASP A 436 -6.25 5.14 -27.57
CA ASP A 436 -5.55 6.40 -27.93
C ASP A 436 -4.21 6.58 -27.19
N VAL A 437 -3.48 5.47 -27.02
CA VAL A 437 -2.20 5.37 -26.30
C VAL A 437 -1.24 4.59 -27.17
N SER A 438 0.04 4.94 -27.10
CA SER A 438 1.09 4.22 -27.82
C SER A 438 1.19 2.76 -27.35
N LEU A 439 1.39 1.86 -28.30
CA LEU A 439 1.60 0.44 -28.02
C LEU A 439 3.03 0.21 -27.52
N VAL A 440 3.15 -0.72 -26.56
CA VAL A 440 4.43 -1.07 -25.94
C VAL A 440 4.98 -2.30 -26.63
N LEU A 441 6.22 -2.26 -27.08
CA LEU A 441 6.88 -3.43 -27.63
C LEU A 441 7.34 -4.36 -26.51
N HIS A 442 6.86 -5.59 -26.52
CA HIS A 442 7.32 -6.69 -25.66
C HIS A 442 8.14 -7.66 -26.52
N GLY A 443 9.46 -7.59 -26.39
CA GLY A 443 10.44 -8.27 -27.24
C GLY A 443 11.63 -7.37 -27.52
N GLY A 444 12.50 -7.76 -28.45
CA GLY A 444 13.75 -7.04 -28.71
C GLY A 444 14.08 -6.98 -30.20
N ARG A 445 14.99 -6.06 -30.54
CA ARG A 445 15.57 -6.00 -31.89
C ARG A 445 16.78 -6.94 -31.94
N SER A 446 16.78 -7.87 -32.88
CA SER A 446 17.94 -8.76 -33.09
C SER A 446 19.06 -8.00 -33.81
N GLU A 447 20.19 -7.79 -33.15
CA GLU A 447 21.36 -7.10 -33.71
C GLU A 447 21.95 -7.82 -34.94
N ARG A 448 21.85 -9.15 -35.01
CA ARG A 448 22.35 -9.96 -36.14
C ARG A 448 21.48 -9.89 -37.40
N THR A 449 20.20 -9.53 -37.28
CA THR A 449 19.25 -9.58 -38.41
C THR A 449 18.51 -8.27 -38.66
N GLY A 450 18.67 -7.27 -37.79
CA GLY A 450 17.97 -5.99 -37.87
C GLY A 450 16.46 -6.06 -37.64
N ARG A 451 15.90 -7.27 -37.43
CA ARG A 451 14.47 -7.53 -37.27
C ARG A 451 14.02 -7.27 -35.83
N THR A 452 12.91 -6.54 -35.71
CA THR A 452 12.18 -6.35 -34.46
C THR A 452 11.29 -7.56 -34.22
N SER A 453 11.59 -8.36 -33.20
CA SER A 453 10.79 -9.52 -32.82
C SER A 453 10.05 -9.23 -31.51
N GLY A 454 8.83 -9.73 -31.39
CA GLY A 454 8.00 -9.48 -30.21
C GLY A 454 6.54 -9.23 -30.56
N VAL A 455 5.82 -8.63 -29.61
CA VAL A 455 4.42 -8.25 -29.75
C VAL A 455 4.24 -6.81 -29.26
N LEU A 456 3.58 -5.97 -30.06
CA LEU A 456 3.09 -4.68 -29.61
C LEU A 456 1.85 -4.93 -28.75
N ARG A 457 1.85 -4.45 -27.51
CA ARG A 457 0.77 -4.71 -26.53
C ARG A 457 0.30 -3.40 -25.90
N CYS A 458 -1.01 -3.24 -25.84
CA CYS A 458 -1.65 -2.23 -25.01
C CYS A 458 -1.82 -2.76 -23.57
N HIS A 459 -1.24 -2.09 -22.58
CA HIS A 459 -1.42 -2.47 -21.16
C HIS A 459 -2.80 -2.14 -20.59
N HIS A 460 -3.59 -1.32 -21.29
CA HIS A 460 -4.92 -0.91 -20.82
C HIS A 460 -6.03 -1.87 -21.24
N CYS A 461 -6.05 -2.31 -22.51
CA CYS A 461 -7.09 -3.20 -23.02
C CYS A 461 -6.60 -4.60 -23.43
N GLY A 462 -5.27 -4.84 -23.37
CA GLY A 462 -4.69 -6.12 -23.78
C GLY A 462 -4.61 -6.34 -25.29
N HIS A 463 -4.98 -5.34 -26.12
CA HIS A 463 -4.82 -5.38 -27.58
C HIS A 463 -3.37 -5.73 -27.94
N GLN A 464 -3.21 -6.61 -28.93
CA GLN A 464 -1.92 -7.11 -29.38
C GLN A 464 -1.85 -7.08 -30.90
N GLU A 465 -0.72 -6.62 -31.42
CA GLU A 465 -0.39 -6.66 -32.84
C GLU A 465 1.08 -7.03 -33.05
N ARG A 466 1.43 -7.43 -34.27
CA ARG A 466 2.83 -7.71 -34.61
C ARG A 466 3.57 -6.40 -34.90
N PRO A 467 4.81 -6.24 -34.42
CA PRO A 467 5.62 -5.09 -34.79
C PRO A 467 5.86 -5.08 -36.32
N PRO A 468 5.61 -3.97 -37.02
CA PRO A 468 5.82 -3.90 -38.46
C PRO A 468 7.32 -3.83 -38.79
N GLU A 469 7.67 -4.33 -39.98
CA GLU A 469 9.05 -4.25 -40.49
C GLU A 469 9.38 -2.87 -41.12
N ARG A 470 8.35 -2.07 -41.44
CA ARG A 470 8.47 -0.74 -42.06
C ARG A 470 7.43 0.21 -41.51
N CYS A 471 7.79 1.49 -41.46
CA CYS A 471 6.88 2.57 -41.07
C CYS A 471 5.72 2.70 -42.07
N VAL A 472 4.48 2.73 -41.57
CA VAL A 472 3.29 2.90 -42.42
C VAL A 472 3.15 4.32 -42.98
N SER A 473 3.84 5.31 -42.39
CA SER A 473 3.78 6.71 -42.82
C SER A 473 4.87 7.07 -43.84
N CYS A 474 6.11 6.65 -43.63
CA CYS A 474 7.25 7.02 -44.50
C CYS A 474 7.98 5.84 -45.15
N SER A 475 7.53 4.60 -44.93
CA SER A 475 8.16 3.36 -45.43
C SER A 475 9.59 3.07 -44.93
N SER A 476 10.11 3.88 -44.00
CA SER A 476 11.42 3.68 -43.38
C SER A 476 11.51 2.34 -42.65
N VAL A 477 12.70 1.75 -42.65
CA VAL A 477 13.06 0.55 -41.85
C VAL A 477 13.63 0.93 -40.47
N SER A 478 13.79 2.22 -40.19
CA SER A 478 14.25 2.77 -38.91
C SER A 478 13.10 2.78 -37.89
N VAL A 479 12.44 1.64 -37.72
CA VAL A 479 11.34 1.44 -36.79
C VAL A 479 11.87 0.74 -35.55
N GLY A 480 11.72 1.36 -34.38
CA GLY A 480 12.40 0.90 -33.19
C GLY A 480 11.68 1.25 -31.90
N GLN A 481 12.19 0.64 -30.83
CA GLN A 481 11.77 0.93 -29.47
C GLN A 481 12.41 2.25 -29.01
N HIS A 482 11.60 3.21 -28.59
CA HIS A 482 12.06 4.51 -28.13
C HIS A 482 11.87 4.67 -26.61
N GLY A 483 12.85 5.32 -25.96
CA GLY A 483 12.96 5.47 -24.51
C GLY A 483 14.01 4.55 -23.89
N LEU A 484 14.86 5.09 -23.00
CA LEU A 484 15.86 4.32 -22.27
C LEU A 484 15.14 3.33 -21.33
N GLY A 485 15.27 2.04 -21.60
CA GLY A 485 14.77 0.97 -20.72
C GLY A 485 15.79 0.62 -19.63
N THR A 486 15.34 -0.03 -18.54
CA THR A 486 16.24 -0.65 -17.56
C THR A 486 17.12 -1.73 -18.20
N GLU A 487 16.64 -2.39 -19.26
CA GLU A 487 17.40 -3.37 -20.05
C GLU A 487 18.54 -2.71 -20.83
N GLN A 488 18.21 -1.72 -21.67
CA GLN A 488 19.22 -0.99 -22.44
C GLN A 488 20.26 -0.30 -21.55
N LEU A 489 19.81 0.29 -20.43
CA LEU A 489 20.72 0.85 -19.45
C LEU A 489 21.61 -0.24 -18.83
N ALA A 490 21.09 -1.43 -18.53
CA ALA A 490 21.88 -2.52 -17.96
C ALA A 490 22.97 -3.02 -18.92
N GLU A 491 22.69 -3.06 -20.23
CA GLU A 491 23.66 -3.45 -21.27
C GLU A 491 24.82 -2.44 -21.39
N ASP A 492 24.56 -1.16 -21.17
CA ASP A 492 25.56 -0.08 -21.25
C ASP A 492 26.44 0.04 -19.98
N LEU A 493 26.11 -0.70 -18.92
CA LEU A 493 26.77 -0.61 -17.61
C LEU A 493 27.89 -1.65 -17.46
N PRO A 494 29.01 -1.29 -16.79
CA PRO A 494 30.14 -2.19 -16.59
C PRO A 494 29.86 -3.24 -15.50
N GLY A 495 30.33 -4.47 -15.68
CA GLY A 495 30.30 -5.50 -14.64
C GLY A 495 28.96 -6.21 -14.45
N HIS A 496 28.74 -6.83 -13.29
CA HIS A 496 27.54 -7.62 -13.03
C HIS A 496 26.36 -6.74 -12.62
N VAL A 497 25.28 -6.79 -13.40
CA VAL A 497 24.06 -6.00 -13.17
C VAL A 497 22.93 -6.88 -12.62
N TYR A 498 22.42 -6.49 -11.46
CA TYR A 498 21.18 -6.99 -10.87
C TYR A 498 20.04 -6.06 -11.30
N ARG A 499 19.04 -6.58 -12.00
CA ARG A 499 17.91 -5.79 -12.51
C ARG A 499 16.68 -5.96 -11.63
N LEU A 500 16.09 -4.84 -11.20
CA LEU A 500 14.83 -4.81 -10.46
C LEU A 500 13.84 -3.81 -11.10
N ASP A 501 12.99 -4.32 -11.98
CA ASP A 501 11.89 -3.57 -12.60
C ASP A 501 10.54 -4.30 -12.43
N ALA A 502 9.49 -3.73 -13.00
CA ALA A 502 8.12 -4.23 -12.84
C ALA A 502 7.93 -5.66 -13.38
N ASP A 503 8.74 -6.06 -14.37
CA ASP A 503 8.63 -7.33 -15.09
C ASP A 503 9.35 -8.49 -14.37
N VAL A 504 10.19 -8.18 -13.37
CA VAL A 504 10.82 -9.17 -12.50
C VAL A 504 9.78 -9.80 -11.57
N ARG A 505 9.56 -11.12 -11.75
CA ARG A 505 8.60 -11.91 -10.97
C ARG A 505 9.09 -12.20 -9.55
N ASP A 506 10.34 -12.64 -9.42
CA ASP A 506 10.95 -12.95 -8.13
C ASP A 506 11.92 -11.85 -7.71
N ARG A 507 11.36 -10.85 -7.03
CA ARG A 507 12.08 -9.65 -6.61
C ARG A 507 12.94 -9.91 -5.38
N SER A 508 12.46 -10.76 -4.48
CA SER A 508 13.15 -11.03 -3.21
C SER A 508 14.51 -11.67 -3.44
N SER A 509 14.58 -12.67 -4.33
CA SER A 509 15.85 -13.33 -4.63
C SER A 509 16.89 -12.41 -5.28
N VAL A 510 16.47 -11.51 -6.16
CA VAL A 510 17.39 -10.49 -6.74
C VAL A 510 17.96 -9.58 -5.67
N LEU A 511 17.12 -9.14 -4.73
CA LEU A 511 17.56 -8.27 -3.64
C LEU A 511 18.44 -8.99 -2.63
N GLU A 512 18.16 -10.27 -2.36
CA GLU A 512 19.02 -11.13 -1.53
C GLU A 512 20.38 -11.35 -2.20
N ALA A 513 20.40 -11.66 -3.50
CA ALA A 513 21.62 -11.86 -4.26
C ALA A 513 22.49 -10.60 -4.31
N PHE A 514 21.90 -9.43 -4.59
CA PHE A 514 22.62 -8.15 -4.54
C PHE A 514 23.06 -7.81 -3.11
N GLY A 515 22.24 -8.11 -2.10
CA GLY A 515 22.56 -7.90 -0.71
C GLY A 515 23.81 -8.67 -0.27
N ALA A 516 23.90 -9.95 -0.68
CA ALA A 516 25.03 -10.84 -0.37
C ALA A 516 26.29 -10.58 -1.20
N ALA A 517 26.19 -9.90 -2.35
CA ALA A 517 27.33 -9.64 -3.21
C ALA A 517 28.24 -8.53 -2.66
N ASP A 518 29.56 -8.74 -2.70
CA ASP A 518 30.55 -7.73 -2.35
C ASP A 518 30.71 -6.65 -3.43
N HIS A 519 30.33 -6.98 -4.67
CA HIS A 519 30.43 -6.09 -5.83
C HIS A 519 29.24 -6.26 -6.77
N GLY A 520 28.90 -5.18 -7.50
CA GLY A 520 27.87 -5.21 -8.54
C GLY A 520 26.97 -3.98 -8.56
N ILE A 521 26.10 -3.94 -9.56
CA ILE A 521 25.23 -2.78 -9.83
C ILE A 521 23.77 -3.21 -9.74
N LEU A 522 22.99 -2.55 -8.89
CA LEU A 522 21.54 -2.70 -8.86
C LEU A 522 20.89 -1.63 -9.75
N VAL A 523 20.27 -2.03 -10.86
CA VAL A 523 19.55 -1.15 -11.77
C VAL A 523 18.05 -1.31 -11.56
N GLY A 524 17.32 -0.21 -11.41
CA GLY A 524 15.88 -0.27 -11.32
C GLY A 524 15.18 1.09 -11.36
N THR A 525 13.88 1.05 -11.14
CA THR A 525 13.05 2.26 -11.01
C THR A 525 12.87 2.63 -9.53
N GLN A 526 11.96 3.55 -9.22
CA GLN A 526 11.75 4.11 -7.87
C GLN A 526 11.62 3.08 -6.74
N MET A 527 11.27 1.82 -7.04
CA MET A 527 11.21 0.75 -6.05
C MET A 527 12.56 0.45 -5.37
N ILE A 528 13.70 0.54 -6.07
CA ILE A 528 15.02 0.24 -5.47
C ILE A 528 15.41 1.23 -4.37
N ALA A 529 14.83 2.43 -4.39
CA ALA A 529 15.13 3.51 -3.45
C ALA A 529 14.34 3.40 -2.13
N LYS A 530 13.37 2.47 -2.05
CA LYS A 530 12.44 2.36 -0.92
C LYS A 530 12.73 1.15 -0.06
N GLY A 531 12.72 1.34 1.26
CA GLY A 531 12.62 0.30 2.29
C GLY A 531 13.67 -0.80 2.36
N HIS A 532 14.57 -0.96 1.39
CA HIS A 532 15.70 -1.89 1.45
C HIS A 532 16.95 -1.19 1.98
N ASP A 533 17.74 -1.89 2.78
CA ASP A 533 19.02 -1.42 3.30
C ASP A 533 20.10 -2.39 2.84
N PHE A 534 21.04 -1.90 2.03
CA PHE A 534 22.14 -2.69 1.49
C PHE A 534 23.45 -2.19 2.08
N PRO A 535 24.17 -3.01 2.86
CA PRO A 535 25.47 -2.62 3.38
C PRO A 535 26.46 -2.44 2.21
N GLY A 536 27.38 -1.50 2.38
CA GLY A 536 28.51 -1.32 1.47
C GLY A 536 28.18 -0.63 0.14
N VAL A 537 27.01 -0.01 -0.02
CA VAL A 537 26.70 0.81 -1.21
C VAL A 537 27.49 2.11 -1.18
N GLU A 538 28.45 2.25 -2.10
CA GLU A 538 29.36 3.39 -2.23
C GLU A 538 28.83 4.48 -3.17
N LEU A 539 28.00 4.10 -4.15
CA LEU A 539 27.51 5.01 -5.18
C LEU A 539 26.01 4.87 -5.42
N GLY A 540 25.29 5.99 -5.34
CA GLY A 540 23.95 6.14 -5.91
C GLY A 540 23.97 6.97 -7.18
N VAL A 541 23.23 6.59 -8.22
CA VAL A 541 23.09 7.36 -9.45
C VAL A 541 21.61 7.56 -9.80
N VAL A 542 21.19 8.80 -10.06
CA VAL A 542 19.92 9.11 -10.75
C VAL A 542 20.23 9.46 -12.19
N VAL A 543 19.77 8.63 -13.12
CA VAL A 543 20.09 8.78 -14.56
C VAL A 543 19.33 9.92 -15.22
N ASP A 544 18.10 10.19 -14.80
CA ASP A 544 17.28 11.29 -15.31
C ASP A 544 16.41 11.86 -14.17
N ALA A 545 16.85 12.95 -13.55
CA ALA A 545 16.06 13.61 -12.51
C ALA A 545 14.90 14.45 -13.07
N ASP A 546 14.98 14.87 -14.34
CA ASP A 546 14.02 15.80 -14.96
C ASP A 546 12.75 15.11 -15.44
N ALA A 547 12.73 13.78 -15.55
CA ALA A 547 11.58 13.03 -16.04
C ALA A 547 10.29 13.39 -15.27
N THR A 548 10.37 13.67 -13.97
CA THR A 548 9.22 14.11 -13.17
C THR A 548 8.93 15.60 -13.33
N LEU A 549 9.94 16.46 -13.47
CA LEU A 549 9.77 17.91 -13.66
C LEU A 549 9.04 18.27 -14.97
N ARG A 550 9.16 17.42 -15.99
CA ARG A 550 8.49 17.60 -17.30
C ARG A 550 6.99 17.32 -17.27
N PHE A 551 6.47 16.72 -16.19
CA PHE A 551 5.05 16.41 -16.08
C PHE A 551 4.28 17.63 -15.52
N PRO A 552 3.16 18.05 -16.16
CA PRO A 552 2.40 19.23 -15.77
C PRO A 552 1.52 18.95 -14.53
N ASP A 553 2.18 18.68 -13.41
CA ASP A 553 1.61 18.39 -12.11
C ASP A 553 2.29 19.29 -11.08
N PHE A 554 1.50 19.93 -10.22
CA PHE A 554 2.01 20.84 -9.20
C PHE A 554 2.90 20.13 -8.16
N ARG A 555 2.81 18.79 -8.05
CA ARG A 555 3.64 17.96 -7.17
C ARG A 555 4.93 17.48 -7.80
N SER A 556 5.25 17.87 -9.04
CA SER A 556 6.44 17.39 -9.74
C SER A 556 7.74 17.69 -8.99
N GLN A 557 7.90 18.91 -8.46
CA GLN A 557 9.08 19.28 -7.66
C GLN A 557 9.19 18.49 -6.35
N GLU A 558 8.06 18.25 -5.66
CA GLU A 558 8.02 17.41 -4.45
C GLU A 558 8.52 16.00 -4.74
N ARG A 559 8.01 15.38 -5.82
CA ARG A 559 8.39 14.02 -6.21
C ARG A 559 9.86 13.94 -6.65
N THR A 560 10.38 14.94 -7.34
CA THR A 560 11.80 15.03 -7.73
C THR A 560 12.71 15.13 -6.51
N PHE A 561 12.37 15.99 -5.54
CA PHE A 561 13.10 16.08 -4.28
C PHE A 561 13.14 14.73 -3.54
N GLN A 562 11.97 14.10 -3.38
CA GLN A 562 11.84 12.80 -2.70
C GLN A 562 12.67 11.71 -3.36
N LEU A 563 12.69 11.64 -4.69
CA LEU A 563 13.48 10.66 -5.45
C LEU A 563 14.96 10.70 -5.08
N VAL A 564 15.54 11.90 -5.12
CA VAL A 564 16.97 12.12 -4.84
C VAL A 564 17.28 11.86 -3.37
N ALA A 565 16.47 12.40 -2.46
CA ALA A 565 16.66 12.25 -1.02
C ALA A 565 16.54 10.79 -0.56
N GLN A 566 15.59 10.02 -1.14
CA GLN A 566 15.46 8.59 -0.86
C GLN A 566 16.71 7.82 -1.28
N LEU A 567 17.16 8.00 -2.53
CA LEU A 567 18.37 7.32 -3.01
C LEU A 567 19.59 7.68 -2.15
N ALA A 568 19.75 8.97 -1.81
CA ALA A 568 20.87 9.41 -0.99
C ALA A 568 20.82 8.84 0.43
N GLY A 569 19.64 8.56 0.97
CA GLY A 569 19.49 7.86 2.24
C GLY A 569 19.88 6.38 2.21
N ARG A 570 20.04 5.77 1.03
CA ARG A 570 20.43 4.35 0.86
C ARG A 570 21.95 4.17 0.72
N ALA A 571 22.66 5.20 0.26
CA ALA A 571 24.11 5.16 0.16
C ALA A 571 24.79 5.43 1.51
N GLY A 572 25.93 4.76 1.76
CA GLY A 572 26.75 4.99 2.96
C GLY A 572 26.13 4.45 4.25
N ARG A 573 25.48 3.29 4.19
CA ARG A 573 24.99 2.57 5.38
C ARG A 573 25.91 1.38 5.69
N GLY A 574 26.22 1.18 6.98
CA GLY A 574 26.99 0.03 7.46
C GLY A 574 28.51 0.20 7.47
N GLY A 575 29.00 1.40 7.83
CA GLY A 575 30.41 1.76 8.10
C GLY A 575 31.44 0.66 7.85
N GLY A 576 31.97 0.60 6.62
CA GLY A 576 32.92 -0.44 6.22
C GLY A 576 33.68 -0.16 4.92
N THR A 577 33.55 1.04 4.35
CA THR A 577 34.26 1.43 3.13
C THR A 577 35.21 2.58 3.43
N ASP A 578 36.49 2.44 3.07
CA ASP A 578 37.50 3.51 3.19
C ASP A 578 37.13 4.76 2.37
N ALA A 579 36.20 4.63 1.42
CA ALA A 579 35.68 5.72 0.60
C ALA A 579 34.31 6.23 1.12
N PRO A 580 34.11 7.56 1.21
CA PRO A 580 32.82 8.15 1.55
C PRO A 580 31.82 7.88 0.43
N ALA A 581 30.62 7.44 0.82
CA ALA A 581 29.55 7.22 -0.14
C ALA A 581 29.14 8.54 -0.82
N ARG A 582 28.78 8.45 -2.10
CA ARG A 582 28.41 9.62 -2.92
C ARG A 582 27.20 9.34 -3.78
N VAL A 583 26.52 10.42 -4.18
CA VAL A 583 25.35 10.35 -5.07
C VAL A 583 25.56 11.27 -6.26
N LEU A 584 25.36 10.75 -7.47
CA LEU A 584 25.42 11.51 -8.71
C LEU A 584 24.00 11.64 -9.29
N VAL A 585 23.59 12.86 -9.61
CA VAL A 585 22.25 13.13 -10.14
C VAL A 585 22.40 13.82 -11.49
N GLN A 586 22.05 13.13 -12.57
CA GLN A 586 22.03 13.72 -13.91
C GLN A 586 20.76 14.53 -14.12
N THR A 587 20.93 15.77 -14.57
CA THR A 587 19.84 16.70 -14.82
C THR A 587 20.20 17.73 -15.88
N ARG A 588 19.21 18.21 -16.62
CA ARG A 588 19.29 19.37 -17.53
C ARG A 588 18.91 20.67 -16.83
N SER A 589 18.41 20.58 -15.60
CA SER A 589 17.84 21.68 -14.80
C SER A 589 18.55 21.80 -13.44
N PRO A 590 19.89 21.90 -13.37
CA PRO A 590 20.63 21.87 -12.10
C PRO A 590 20.26 23.00 -11.12
N ASP A 591 19.67 24.09 -11.63
CA ASP A 591 19.24 25.24 -10.83
C ASP A 591 17.83 25.07 -10.23
N ASP A 592 17.08 24.01 -10.57
CA ASP A 592 15.74 23.77 -10.04
C ASP A 592 15.78 23.65 -8.50
N PRO A 593 14.88 24.34 -7.77
CA PRO A 593 14.89 24.33 -6.31
C PRO A 593 14.86 22.93 -5.71
N SER A 594 14.06 22.00 -6.26
CA SER A 594 13.94 20.64 -5.73
C SER A 594 15.27 19.89 -5.72
N LEU A 595 16.10 20.07 -6.75
CA LEU A 595 17.41 19.44 -6.87
C LEU A 595 18.45 20.11 -5.97
N ARG A 596 18.41 21.45 -5.85
CA ARG A 596 19.31 22.19 -4.97
C ARG A 596 19.10 21.87 -3.49
N PHE A 597 17.84 21.77 -3.05
CA PHE A 597 17.53 21.35 -1.68
C PHE A 597 17.87 19.89 -1.44
N ALA A 598 17.56 19.00 -2.39
CA ALA A 598 17.92 17.59 -2.27
C ALA A 598 19.43 17.38 -2.19
N ALA A 599 20.22 18.15 -2.96
CA ALA A 599 21.67 18.08 -2.93
C ALA A 599 22.28 18.46 -1.56
N ARG A 600 21.56 19.30 -0.80
CA ARG A 600 21.96 19.77 0.54
C ARG A 600 21.31 18.98 1.68
N HIS A 601 20.51 17.97 1.38
CA HIS A 601 19.67 17.24 2.34
C HIS A 601 18.72 18.14 3.14
N ASP A 602 18.30 19.27 2.57
CA ASP A 602 17.49 20.28 3.25
C ASP A 602 15.99 20.10 2.96
N ALA A 603 15.41 19.07 3.59
CA ALA A 603 13.98 18.80 3.51
C ALA A 603 13.13 19.91 4.16
N HIS A 604 13.63 20.54 5.21
CA HIS A 604 12.92 21.62 5.90
C HIS A 604 12.77 22.83 4.97
N GLY A 605 13.87 23.31 4.39
CA GLY A 605 13.88 24.43 3.46
C GLY A 605 12.98 24.19 2.26
N PHE A 606 13.09 23.02 1.64
CA PHE A 606 12.23 22.62 0.52
C PHE A 606 10.74 22.71 0.87
N VAL A 607 10.31 22.08 1.96
CA VAL A 607 8.89 22.01 2.32
C VAL A 607 8.32 23.39 2.68
N VAL A 608 9.12 24.26 3.33
CA VAL A 608 8.69 25.63 3.64
C VAL A 608 8.44 26.43 2.36
N GLU A 609 9.34 26.36 1.39
CA GLU A 609 9.20 27.06 0.09
C GLU A 609 8.04 26.49 -0.73
N GLU A 610 7.91 25.16 -0.76
CA GLU A 610 6.82 24.44 -1.43
C GLU A 610 5.45 24.87 -0.88
N ILE A 611 5.33 24.97 0.46
CA ILE A 611 4.10 25.40 1.12
C ILE A 611 3.72 26.82 0.73
N GLU A 612 4.68 27.74 0.70
CA GLU A 612 4.45 29.13 0.26
C GLU A 612 3.93 29.16 -1.17
N ARG A 613 4.60 28.45 -2.09
CA ARG A 613 4.18 28.37 -3.49
C ARG A 613 2.77 27.82 -3.62
N ARG A 614 2.43 26.74 -2.91
CA ARG A 614 1.08 26.14 -2.98
C ARG A 614 0.01 27.05 -2.41
N ARG A 615 0.32 27.85 -1.38
CA ARG A 615 -0.63 28.81 -0.82
C ARG A 615 -0.98 29.89 -1.84
N ILE A 616 0.03 30.48 -2.48
CA ILE A 616 -0.13 31.53 -3.49
C ILE A 616 -1.01 31.06 -4.66
N HIS A 617 -0.81 29.81 -5.12
CA HIS A 617 -1.52 29.26 -6.28
C HIS A 617 -2.82 28.51 -5.90
N GLY A 618 -3.16 28.47 -4.61
CA GLY A 618 -4.31 27.74 -4.09
C GLY A 618 -4.29 26.26 -4.48
N TYR A 619 -3.22 25.55 -4.10
CA TYR A 619 -3.08 24.09 -4.23
C TYR A 619 -3.14 23.40 -2.86
N PRO A 620 -3.45 22.09 -2.80
CA PRO A 620 -3.39 21.32 -1.56
C PRO A 620 -2.07 21.52 -0.78
N PRO A 621 -2.09 21.79 0.53
CA PRO A 621 -3.22 21.62 1.45
C PRO A 621 -4.22 22.79 1.57
N PHE A 622 -4.05 23.89 0.82
CA PHE A 622 -4.88 25.10 0.96
C PHE A 622 -6.19 25.05 0.17
N SER A 623 -6.36 24.04 -0.66
CA SER A 623 -7.56 23.73 -1.40
C SER A 623 -7.75 22.22 -1.47
N THR A 624 -8.96 21.76 -1.72
CA THR A 624 -9.23 20.40 -2.21
C THR A 624 -9.45 20.45 -3.72
N ILE A 625 -8.99 19.40 -4.39
CA ILE A 625 -9.24 19.18 -5.81
C ILE A 625 -10.13 17.94 -5.96
N VAL A 626 -11.26 18.05 -6.65
CA VAL A 626 -12.13 16.89 -6.97
C VAL A 626 -12.16 16.70 -8.47
N ARG A 627 -11.78 15.50 -8.93
CA ARG A 627 -11.88 15.09 -10.32
C ARG A 627 -13.05 14.15 -10.52
N VAL A 628 -13.89 14.43 -11.50
CA VAL A 628 -14.96 13.52 -11.95
C VAL A 628 -14.67 13.10 -13.38
N VAL A 629 -14.64 11.80 -13.64
CA VAL A 629 -14.46 11.24 -14.98
C VAL A 629 -15.72 10.49 -15.39
N CYS A 630 -16.28 10.88 -16.53
CA CYS A 630 -17.39 10.21 -17.18
C CYS A 630 -16.84 9.24 -18.24
N GLU A 631 -17.28 7.98 -18.25
CA GLU A 631 -16.84 6.95 -19.20
C GLU A 631 -18.04 6.19 -19.81
N HIS A 632 -18.10 6.07 -21.14
CA HIS A 632 -19.09 5.28 -21.89
C HIS A 632 -18.56 4.88 -23.28
N GLU A 633 -19.13 3.87 -23.92
CA GLU A 633 -18.77 3.43 -25.28
C GLU A 633 -19.30 4.38 -26.38
N ASP A 634 -20.21 5.27 -26.03
CA ASP A 634 -20.84 6.26 -26.91
C ASP A 634 -20.47 7.66 -26.43
N GLU A 635 -19.72 8.39 -27.27
CA GLU A 635 -19.22 9.72 -26.97
C GLU A 635 -20.35 10.71 -26.64
N ARG A 636 -21.49 10.61 -27.33
CA ARG A 636 -22.62 11.55 -27.12
C ARG A 636 -23.19 11.41 -25.72
N ARG A 637 -23.25 10.18 -25.20
CA ARG A 637 -23.70 9.92 -23.82
C ARG A 637 -22.72 10.43 -22.78
N VAL A 638 -21.41 10.31 -23.04
CA VAL A 638 -20.37 10.88 -22.16
C VAL A 638 -20.47 12.39 -22.11
N GLN A 639 -20.62 13.03 -23.28
CA GLN A 639 -20.76 14.49 -23.38
C GLN A 639 -22.01 14.97 -22.64
N ALA A 640 -23.17 14.36 -22.90
CA ALA A 640 -24.42 14.73 -22.24
C ALA A 640 -24.34 14.61 -20.71
N ALA A 641 -23.78 13.52 -20.19
CA ALA A 641 -23.60 13.36 -18.73
C ALA A 641 -22.60 14.36 -18.14
N ALA A 642 -21.54 14.70 -18.88
CA ALA A 642 -20.58 15.68 -18.44
C ALA A 642 -21.15 17.10 -18.42
N ASP A 643 -21.95 17.48 -19.43
CA ASP A 643 -22.65 18.77 -19.47
C ASP A 643 -23.67 18.89 -18.33
N ASP A 644 -24.41 17.82 -18.05
CA ASP A 644 -25.37 17.76 -16.96
C ASP A 644 -24.69 17.90 -15.57
N LEU A 645 -23.49 17.35 -15.42
CA LEU A 645 -22.64 17.55 -14.23
C LEU A 645 -22.16 19.00 -14.10
N VAL A 646 -21.72 19.66 -15.18
CA VAL A 646 -21.31 21.09 -15.13
C VAL A 646 -22.41 21.96 -14.54
N LEU A 647 -23.66 21.72 -14.94
CA LEU A 647 -24.80 22.52 -14.50
C LEU A 647 -25.13 22.35 -13.00
N ARG A 648 -24.72 21.24 -12.38
CA ARG A 648 -25.03 20.89 -10.98
C ARG A 648 -23.83 21.01 -10.04
N MET A 649 -22.62 20.96 -10.58
CA MET A 649 -21.38 21.09 -9.81
C MET A 649 -21.08 22.57 -9.49
N PRO A 650 -20.15 22.85 -8.55
CA PRO A 650 -19.79 24.23 -8.19
C PRO A 650 -19.39 25.09 -9.40
N PRO A 651 -19.64 26.42 -9.39
CA PRO A 651 -19.33 27.31 -10.51
C PRO A 651 -17.86 27.30 -10.95
N GLU A 652 -16.94 26.95 -10.05
CA GLU A 652 -15.50 26.84 -10.32
C GLU A 652 -15.10 25.54 -11.06
N THR A 653 -16.08 24.76 -11.53
CA THR A 653 -15.85 23.53 -12.30
C THR A 653 -15.17 23.85 -13.64
N MET A 654 -14.01 23.25 -13.86
CA MET A 654 -13.27 23.29 -15.12
C MET A 654 -13.59 22.05 -15.96
N GLY A 655 -13.65 22.22 -17.28
CA GLY A 655 -14.02 21.18 -18.24
C GLY A 655 -15.45 21.32 -18.74
N PRO A 656 -16.01 20.27 -19.38
CA PRO A 656 -15.44 18.94 -19.55
C PRO A 656 -14.36 18.91 -20.64
N VAL A 657 -13.21 18.31 -20.34
CA VAL A 657 -12.16 18.08 -21.35
C VAL A 657 -12.06 16.60 -21.71
N PRO A 658 -11.86 16.24 -22.98
CA PRO A 658 -11.66 14.86 -23.39
C PRO A 658 -10.39 14.27 -22.77
N LEU A 659 -10.46 13.01 -22.41
CA LEU A 659 -9.33 12.16 -22.06
C LEU A 659 -9.14 11.10 -23.15
N PHE A 660 -7.92 10.57 -23.28
CA PHE A 660 -7.65 9.40 -24.11
C PHE A 660 -8.65 8.29 -23.81
N ARG A 661 -9.18 7.66 -24.87
CA ARG A 661 -10.06 6.51 -24.73
C ARG A 661 -9.36 5.43 -23.91
N ARG A 662 -10.14 4.57 -23.24
CA ARG A 662 -9.56 3.42 -22.53
C ARG A 662 -10.54 2.28 -22.60
N GLN A 663 -10.07 1.13 -23.08
CA GLN A 663 -10.91 -0.06 -23.27
C GLN A 663 -12.16 0.26 -24.13
N ALA A 664 -11.95 0.92 -25.27
CA ALA A 664 -12.99 1.34 -26.22
C ALA A 664 -14.06 2.30 -25.65
N ARG A 665 -13.81 2.91 -24.50
CA ARG A 665 -14.70 3.90 -23.89
C ARG A 665 -14.18 5.31 -24.08
N TYR A 666 -15.05 6.21 -24.52
CA TYR A 666 -14.86 7.65 -24.49
C TYR A 666 -14.87 8.15 -23.06
N ARG A 667 -14.02 9.13 -22.78
CA ARG A 667 -13.76 9.61 -21.42
C ARG A 667 -13.69 11.12 -21.43
N ARG A 668 -14.38 11.76 -20.48
CA ARG A 668 -14.30 13.21 -20.26
C ARG A 668 -14.10 13.47 -18.79
N GLN A 669 -13.26 14.45 -18.45
CA GLN A 669 -13.00 14.82 -17.07
C GLN A 669 -13.48 16.24 -16.76
N LEU A 670 -13.96 16.40 -15.54
CA LEU A 670 -14.24 17.67 -14.89
C LEU A 670 -13.36 17.80 -13.65
N LEU A 671 -12.97 19.02 -13.32
CA LEU A 671 -12.12 19.31 -12.18
C LEU A 671 -12.68 20.49 -11.39
N VAL A 672 -12.85 20.33 -10.08
CA VAL A 672 -13.21 21.42 -9.16
C VAL A 672 -12.05 21.65 -8.21
N LYS A 673 -11.67 22.91 -8.03
CA LYS A 673 -10.67 23.34 -7.05
C LYS A 673 -11.27 24.38 -6.13
N ALA A 674 -11.36 24.08 -4.85
CA ALA A 674 -12.04 24.94 -3.88
C ALA A 674 -11.43 24.82 -2.47
N VAL A 675 -11.62 25.87 -1.65
CA VAL A 675 -11.03 25.97 -0.31
C VAL A 675 -11.74 25.04 0.68
N SER A 676 -13.06 24.95 0.63
CA SER A 676 -13.85 24.11 1.53
C SER A 676 -14.01 22.70 0.98
N ARG A 677 -13.21 21.75 1.51
CA ARG A 677 -13.35 20.32 1.18
C ARG A 677 -14.79 19.83 1.39
N ALA A 678 -15.34 20.04 2.58
CA ALA A 678 -16.61 19.46 2.97
C ALA A 678 -17.76 19.93 2.06
N ALA A 679 -17.83 21.23 1.78
CA ALA A 679 -18.84 21.79 0.87
C ALA A 679 -18.65 21.28 -0.57
N THR A 680 -17.40 21.22 -1.05
CA THR A 680 -17.08 20.75 -2.41
C THR A 680 -17.43 19.28 -2.60
N VAL A 681 -17.02 18.42 -1.66
CA VAL A 681 -17.32 16.98 -1.71
C VAL A 681 -18.82 16.73 -1.63
N ALA A 682 -19.55 17.47 -0.77
CA ALA A 682 -21.00 17.38 -0.70
C ALA A 682 -21.68 17.80 -2.01
N ALA A 683 -21.31 18.94 -2.59
CA ALA A 683 -21.87 19.42 -3.85
C ALA A 683 -21.60 18.45 -5.01
N VAL A 684 -20.38 17.90 -5.11
CA VAL A 684 -20.04 16.89 -6.13
C VAL A 684 -20.82 15.60 -5.90
N ARG A 685 -20.98 15.15 -4.66
CA ARG A 685 -21.78 13.97 -4.34
C ARG A 685 -23.24 14.14 -4.76
N ASP A 686 -23.83 15.30 -4.48
CA ASP A 686 -25.23 15.59 -4.81
C ASP A 686 -25.42 15.70 -6.34
N ALA A 687 -24.48 16.32 -7.05
CA ALA A 687 -24.48 16.38 -8.51
C ALA A 687 -24.37 14.97 -9.14
N VAL A 688 -23.40 14.16 -8.69
CA VAL A 688 -23.23 12.77 -9.13
C VAL A 688 -24.47 11.94 -8.85
N ALA A 689 -25.07 12.13 -7.67
CA ALA A 689 -26.30 11.44 -7.30
C ALA A 689 -27.45 11.77 -8.25
N ALA A 690 -27.64 13.05 -8.59
CA ALA A 690 -28.68 13.47 -9.53
C ALA A 690 -28.48 12.88 -10.94
N VAL A 691 -27.24 12.87 -11.44
CA VAL A 691 -26.92 12.29 -12.76
C VAL A 691 -27.11 10.78 -12.79
N VAL A 692 -26.78 10.08 -11.70
CA VAL A 692 -26.99 8.62 -11.59
C VAL A 692 -28.47 8.26 -11.55
N ASP A 693 -29.31 9.10 -10.94
CA ASP A 693 -30.75 8.86 -10.81
C ASP A 693 -31.52 9.21 -12.10
N ASP A 694 -30.91 9.98 -13.01
CA ASP A 694 -31.48 10.27 -14.32
C ASP A 694 -31.30 9.10 -15.29
N ASN A 695 -32.42 8.54 -15.76
CA ASN A 695 -32.45 7.47 -16.75
C ASN A 695 -31.79 7.86 -18.08
N ALA A 696 -31.71 9.15 -18.41
CA ALA A 696 -31.02 9.63 -19.61
C ALA A 696 -29.52 9.28 -19.61
N HIS A 697 -28.91 9.11 -18.44
CA HIS A 697 -27.48 8.80 -18.27
C HIS A 697 -27.22 7.34 -17.90
N ARG A 698 -28.22 6.47 -18.02
CA ARG A 698 -28.09 5.05 -17.69
C ARG A 698 -26.95 4.39 -18.48
N GLY A 699 -26.05 3.74 -17.75
CA GLY A 699 -24.88 3.03 -18.28
C GLY A 699 -23.59 3.84 -18.29
N VAL A 700 -23.66 5.17 -18.11
CA VAL A 700 -22.46 6.01 -17.96
C VAL A 700 -21.79 5.69 -16.62
N VAL A 701 -20.48 5.43 -16.66
CA VAL A 701 -19.69 5.20 -15.46
C VAL A 701 -19.11 6.52 -14.99
N LEU A 702 -19.38 6.88 -13.73
CA LEU A 702 -18.81 8.04 -13.05
C LEU A 702 -17.73 7.59 -12.07
N ALA A 703 -16.50 7.99 -12.32
CA ALA A 703 -15.35 7.77 -11.45
C ALA A 703 -14.94 9.08 -10.79
N ILE A 704 -15.01 9.13 -9.46
CA ILE A 704 -14.71 10.33 -8.68
C ILE A 704 -13.39 10.12 -7.94
N GLU A 705 -12.55 11.14 -7.91
CA GLU A 705 -11.30 11.16 -7.18
C GLU A 705 -11.16 12.49 -6.44
N VAL A 706 -11.28 12.43 -5.11
CA VAL A 706 -11.02 13.54 -4.22
C VAL A 706 -9.53 13.59 -3.89
N ASP A 707 -8.91 14.74 -4.05
CA ASP A 707 -7.47 14.99 -4.03
C ASP A 707 -6.71 13.97 -4.89
N PRO A 708 -6.74 14.11 -6.22
CA PRO A 708 -6.01 13.22 -7.12
C PRO A 708 -4.51 13.24 -6.83
N ARG A 709 -3.87 12.10 -7.15
CA ARG A 709 -2.45 11.82 -6.85
C ARG A 709 -1.48 12.92 -7.27
#